data_AF-A0A0D3GUB3-F1
#
_entry.id   AF-A0A0D3GUB3-F1
#
_cell.length_a   1.000
_cell.length_b   1.000
_cell.length_c   1.000
_cell.angle_alpha   90.00
_cell.angle_beta   90.00
_cell.angle_gamma   90.00
#
_symmetry.space_group_name_H-M   'P 1'
#
loop_
_entity.id
_entity.type
_entity.pdbx_description
1 polymer ?
#
loop_
_entity_poly.entity_id
_entity_poly.type
_entity_poly.pdbx_seq_one_letter_code
_entity_poly.pdbx_strand_id
1 'polypeptide(L)'
;MSTQTENVLVDVAERVAQPEASWHSAMPEEQLNCFVRVVASVERVGNALGTLAFTWATVVLLGGYPTSITCVDFAYATALFFLEAARMFCPNRSEYQLFFRTRGALRPFSWNRVIVVICLNNVGLFLPSTKSKELSVSILMLVAATLPFPGVHKLKGGPLRNAISLLSPLVVMVLLIPCLWCKDTTPAPKWHLLLLARAFYTLLLVMVLLLTISKLQFPSIVRLVHRLVIHKSLSCHQVILFSCMYLAAVPLVFFSPFLLVMIVFALLTAMCGSLQIPAAVMRIVIGSICLLHQDYYGKGGHANNSDKTNLKPTLNVFYGMVLGQGILYIVARIMEFFSFFPRRSLARRGGFRGQQGVKSVDMYYTHAFEKCMNASILAPKKLNLTNFAMESLESDSRKKQLCGVRILYSLVNREPYDKQVLSKVTNSMKTVTTLIQMLGWTNQEDNQIRLLAVKITAELARGLQIVTIPGAMNSISSLLDNQNKQQIQELIIQKDSGGEENCWILKLWHQMTKKWSILEEEQWTETDVFPVLGLVTLERLATYDIVNCMEISRSMDLIPKITEFTSNNSERICVNETSQKILIDLSLKVLRRLASIGGETGITLRHKISEDPFLLGNLAEILEDSKSSQELRKLTIDILIKLAMDETTKREIGSIQVIVQMLMFAFTAQDDLPGAYSDCSMTMKAGQALSMLTLESADNCSAIMKEPAHRFFKDVARMLVHDNRYIHVAANVLQNLCKHSRVELGDSDLVELSSVLPEVLGQVMDAEGKELEVLVGLSSQICRVSPKSFSKALEQGQKEARFVEKLINALNANMKPNPQFPGIRSVIVEQCIYMMELSSRYATYFRNHELMEALIRVEKTPSRAEKYRLFLGNTGLIEHRVNLSSLVERAKQLMAVHSTQQP
;
A
#
# COMPACT_ATOMS: atom_id res chain seq x y z
N MET A 1 4.93 -5.08 54.87
CA MET A 1 6.03 -5.04 53.87
C MET A 1 6.47 -6.48 53.60
N SER A 2 5.85 -7.19 52.64
CA SER A 2 6.38 -8.49 52.12
C SER A 2 5.57 -9.13 50.98
N THR A 3 4.75 -8.40 50.22
CA THR A 3 3.97 -9.01 49.11
C THR A 3 4.05 -8.24 47.79
N GLN A 4 4.75 -7.09 47.76
CA GLN A 4 4.90 -6.29 46.55
C GLN A 4 6.25 -6.49 45.84
N THR A 5 7.23 -7.12 46.50
CA THR A 5 8.57 -7.37 45.93
C THR A 5 8.71 -8.73 45.24
N GLU A 6 7.87 -9.73 45.57
CA GLU A 6 7.90 -11.04 44.91
C GLU A 6 7.28 -11.02 43.49
N ASN A 7 6.23 -10.22 43.28
CA ASN A 7 5.60 -10.10 41.96
C ASN A 7 6.46 -9.30 40.96
N VAL A 8 7.40 -8.49 41.44
CA VAL A 8 8.33 -7.76 40.56
C VAL A 8 9.52 -8.65 40.16
N LEU A 9 9.94 -9.59 41.02
CA LEU A 9 11.04 -10.50 40.67
C LEU A 9 10.62 -11.61 39.71
N VAL A 10 9.37 -12.06 39.78
CA VAL A 10 8.81 -13.06 38.84
C VAL A 10 8.59 -12.45 37.44
N ASP A 11 8.16 -11.19 37.36
CA ASP A 11 7.95 -10.50 36.08
C ASP A 11 9.26 -10.06 35.39
N VAL A 12 10.36 -9.95 36.15
CA VAL A 12 11.71 -9.70 35.61
C VAL A 12 12.42 -10.99 35.20
N ALA A 13 12.20 -12.11 35.91
CA ALA A 13 12.77 -13.40 35.53
C ALA A 13 12.09 -14.02 34.30
N GLU A 14 10.79 -13.76 34.08
CA GLU A 14 10.06 -14.22 32.88
C GLU A 14 10.38 -13.39 31.62
N ARG A 15 10.98 -12.20 31.77
CA ARG A 15 11.53 -11.41 30.64
C ARG A 15 12.95 -11.79 30.23
N VAL A 16 13.68 -12.56 31.04
CA VAL A 16 15.11 -12.87 30.79
C VAL A 16 15.33 -14.34 30.35
N ALA A 17 14.29 -15.18 30.35
CA ALA A 17 14.40 -16.58 29.93
C ALA A 17 13.34 -17.00 28.90
N GLN A 18 13.22 -16.26 27.80
CA GLN A 18 12.86 -16.91 26.54
C GLN A 18 14.09 -16.86 25.63
N PRO A 19 14.60 -18.02 25.17
CA PRO A 19 15.65 -18.01 24.17
C PRO A 19 15.06 -17.34 22.93
N GLU A 20 15.68 -16.24 22.49
CA GLU A 20 15.60 -15.73 21.13
C GLU A 20 16.10 -16.82 20.18
N ALA A 21 15.30 -17.87 20.00
CA ALA A 21 15.44 -18.82 18.92
C ALA A 21 15.07 -18.07 17.65
N SER A 22 16.06 -17.47 16.99
CA SER A 22 16.34 -17.51 15.55
C SER A 22 15.17 -17.77 14.54
N TRP A 23 13.96 -17.26 14.77
CA TRP A 23 12.85 -17.31 13.80
C TRP A 23 12.74 -16.02 12.97
N HIS A 24 13.67 -15.09 13.13
CA HIS A 24 13.63 -13.74 12.56
C HIS A 24 14.07 -13.58 11.09
N SER A 25 14.09 -14.63 10.26
CA SER A 25 14.49 -14.45 8.85
C SER A 25 13.81 -15.35 7.80
N ALA A 26 12.69 -16.01 8.13
CA ALA A 26 11.97 -16.80 7.14
C ALA A 26 10.95 -15.92 6.38
N MET A 27 11.20 -15.68 5.09
CA MET A 27 10.26 -15.00 4.20
C MET A 27 8.90 -15.71 4.22
N PRO A 28 7.76 -14.99 4.18
CA PRO A 28 6.43 -15.57 4.39
C PRO A 28 6.08 -16.67 3.37
N GLU A 29 6.67 -16.62 2.16
CA GLU A 29 6.50 -17.62 1.11
C GLU A 29 7.33 -18.89 1.27
N GLU A 30 8.30 -18.95 2.19
CA GLU A 30 9.25 -20.07 2.28
C GLU A 30 8.57 -21.41 2.57
N GLN A 31 7.58 -21.41 3.47
CA GLN A 31 6.79 -22.60 3.79
C GLN A 31 6.00 -23.10 2.57
N LEU A 32 5.42 -22.17 1.78
CA LEU A 32 4.68 -22.51 0.56
C LEU A 32 5.64 -23.02 -0.52
N ASN A 33 6.78 -22.36 -0.70
CA ASN A 33 7.78 -22.75 -1.68
C ASN A 33 8.37 -24.13 -1.39
N CYS A 34 8.66 -24.43 -0.13
CA CYS A 34 9.11 -25.75 0.32
C CYS A 34 8.04 -26.81 0.02
N PHE A 35 6.79 -26.55 0.40
CA PHE A 35 5.67 -27.44 0.12
C PHE A 35 5.51 -27.71 -1.38
N VAL A 36 5.52 -26.66 -2.20
CA VAL A 36 5.40 -26.78 -3.67
C VAL A 36 6.55 -27.61 -4.26
N ARG A 37 7.79 -27.48 -3.75
CA ARG A 37 8.93 -28.30 -4.19
C ARG A 37 8.73 -29.77 -3.86
N VAL A 38 8.22 -30.09 -2.67
CA VAL A 38 7.92 -31.48 -2.27
C VAL A 38 6.85 -32.07 -3.19
N VAL A 39 5.73 -31.37 -3.39
CA VAL A 39 4.63 -31.83 -4.25
C VAL A 39 5.11 -32.04 -5.69
N ALA A 40 5.85 -31.08 -6.26
CA ALA A 40 6.39 -31.20 -7.60
C ALA A 40 7.40 -32.36 -7.72
N SER A 41 8.19 -32.62 -6.68
CA SER A 41 9.15 -33.74 -6.67
C SER A 41 8.44 -35.09 -6.66
N VAL A 42 7.40 -35.25 -5.83
CA VAL A 42 6.57 -36.47 -5.79
C VAL A 42 5.93 -36.74 -7.15
N GLU A 43 5.35 -35.71 -7.78
CA GLU A 43 4.73 -35.85 -9.10
C GLU A 43 5.74 -36.17 -10.20
N ARG A 44 6.96 -35.60 -10.13
CA ARG A 44 8.05 -35.91 -11.06
C ARG A 44 8.56 -37.33 -10.93
N VAL A 45 8.76 -37.82 -9.70
CA VAL A 45 9.20 -39.21 -9.47
C VAL A 45 8.12 -40.17 -9.97
N GLY A 46 6.84 -39.88 -9.73
CA GLY A 46 5.72 -40.63 -10.33
C GLY A 46 5.77 -40.64 -11.86
N ASN A 47 6.00 -39.49 -12.50
CA ASN A 47 6.14 -39.40 -13.95
C ASN A 47 7.38 -40.14 -14.49
N ALA A 48 8.49 -40.15 -13.74
CA ALA A 48 9.70 -40.88 -14.09
C ALA A 48 9.49 -42.40 -13.98
N LEU A 49 8.88 -42.88 -12.89
CA LEU A 49 8.51 -44.29 -12.75
C LEU A 49 7.55 -44.76 -13.84
N GLY A 50 6.59 -43.92 -14.24
CA GLY A 50 5.71 -44.21 -15.37
C GLY A 50 6.45 -44.33 -16.69
N THR A 51 7.39 -43.43 -16.94
CA THR A 51 8.26 -43.46 -18.14
C THR A 51 9.16 -44.69 -18.14
N LEU A 52 9.70 -45.07 -16.98
CA LEU A 52 10.48 -46.30 -16.80
C LEU A 52 9.60 -47.54 -16.99
N ALA A 53 8.39 -47.58 -16.43
CA ALA A 53 7.45 -48.68 -16.63
C ALA A 53 7.07 -48.83 -18.12
N PHE A 54 6.84 -47.72 -18.83
CA PHE A 54 6.58 -47.74 -20.26
C PHE A 54 7.76 -48.28 -21.08
N THR A 55 8.97 -47.80 -20.81
CA THR A 55 10.19 -48.28 -21.49
C THR A 55 10.47 -49.75 -21.14
N TRP A 56 10.21 -50.17 -19.91
CA TRP A 56 10.36 -51.57 -19.50
C TRP A 56 9.34 -52.49 -20.19
N ALA A 57 8.08 -52.04 -20.31
CA ALA A 57 7.06 -52.77 -21.04
C ALA A 57 7.42 -52.94 -22.53
N THR A 58 7.91 -51.88 -23.17
CA THR A 58 8.20 -51.87 -24.61
C THR A 58 9.53 -52.51 -24.98
N VAL A 59 10.60 -52.21 -24.26
CA VAL A 59 11.96 -52.66 -24.60
C VAL A 59 12.24 -54.03 -24.00
N VAL A 60 11.79 -54.30 -22.77
CA VAL A 60 12.16 -55.53 -22.05
C VAL A 60 11.09 -56.61 -22.21
N LEU A 61 9.82 -56.31 -21.91
CA LEU A 61 8.74 -57.31 -22.00
C LEU A 61 8.37 -57.62 -23.45
N LEU A 62 8.15 -56.59 -24.29
CA LEU A 62 7.81 -56.75 -25.71
C LEU A 62 9.04 -57.03 -26.59
N GLY A 63 10.24 -56.63 -26.18
CA GLY A 63 11.50 -56.87 -26.92
C GLY A 63 12.06 -58.29 -26.80
N GLY A 64 11.33 -59.22 -26.15
CA GLY A 64 11.67 -60.64 -26.13
C GLY A 64 12.68 -61.09 -25.07
N TYR A 65 12.94 -60.27 -24.04
CA TYR A 65 13.81 -60.65 -22.92
C TYR A 65 13.28 -61.86 -22.10
N PRO A 66 11.96 -61.97 -21.85
CA PRO A 66 11.34 -63.23 -21.40
C PRO A 66 10.88 -64.11 -22.59
N THR A 67 11.08 -65.42 -22.51
CA THR A 67 10.75 -66.37 -23.60
C THR A 67 9.27 -66.77 -23.70
N SER A 68 8.49 -66.62 -22.62
CA SER A 68 7.05 -66.93 -22.60
C SER A 68 6.30 -66.06 -21.57
N ILE A 69 5.34 -65.24 -22.00
CA ILE A 69 4.43 -64.47 -21.13
C ILE A 69 3.06 -65.18 -21.10
N THR A 70 2.44 -65.31 -19.93
CA THR A 70 1.09 -65.90 -19.85
C THR A 70 0.05 -64.96 -20.48
N CYS A 71 -1.03 -65.51 -21.04
CA CYS A 71 -2.09 -64.69 -21.66
C CYS A 71 -2.71 -63.68 -20.67
N VAL A 72 -2.77 -64.05 -19.39
CA VAL A 72 -3.31 -63.20 -18.31
C VAL A 72 -2.35 -62.04 -18.00
N ASP A 73 -1.06 -62.32 -17.83
CA ASP A 73 -0.06 -61.27 -17.57
C ASP A 73 0.13 -60.35 -18.77
N PHE A 74 0.04 -60.90 -19.99
CA PHE A 74 0.04 -60.12 -21.22
C PHE A 74 -1.15 -59.16 -21.27
N ALA A 75 -2.35 -59.60 -20.90
CA ALA A 75 -3.53 -58.73 -20.85
C ALA A 75 -3.39 -57.60 -19.82
N TYR A 76 -2.89 -57.90 -18.62
CA TYR A 76 -2.64 -56.87 -17.59
C TYR A 76 -1.53 -55.90 -17.97
N ALA A 77 -0.41 -56.39 -18.49
CA ALA A 77 0.69 -55.56 -18.98
C ALA A 77 0.26 -54.68 -20.16
N THR A 78 -0.56 -55.22 -21.07
CA THR A 78 -1.13 -54.48 -22.21
C THR A 78 -2.09 -53.39 -21.74
N ALA A 79 -2.98 -53.68 -20.78
CA ALA A 79 -3.88 -52.67 -20.23
C ALA A 79 -3.13 -51.52 -19.53
N LEU A 80 -2.09 -51.83 -18.75
CA LEU A 80 -1.22 -50.83 -18.12
C LEU A 80 -0.38 -50.06 -19.14
N PHE A 81 0.09 -50.73 -20.19
CA PHE A 81 0.79 -50.12 -21.31
C PHE A 81 -0.09 -49.09 -22.03
N PHE A 82 -1.33 -49.42 -22.39
CA PHE A 82 -2.25 -48.48 -23.03
C PHE A 82 -2.55 -47.28 -22.13
N LEU A 83 -2.68 -47.50 -20.83
CA LEU A 83 -2.88 -46.45 -19.83
C LEU A 83 -1.68 -45.48 -19.76
N GLU A 84 -0.45 -45.98 -19.95
CA GLU A 84 0.78 -45.18 -19.92
C GLU A 84 1.10 -44.54 -21.29
N ALA A 85 0.79 -45.24 -22.39
CA ALA A 85 0.87 -44.72 -23.76
C ALA A 85 -0.09 -43.55 -23.96
N ALA A 86 -1.32 -43.63 -23.44
CA ALA A 86 -2.27 -42.52 -23.44
C ALA A 86 -1.76 -41.28 -22.69
N ARG A 87 -0.83 -41.46 -21.74
CA ARG A 87 -0.16 -40.37 -21.03
C ARG A 87 0.98 -39.75 -21.86
N MET A 88 1.77 -40.57 -22.54
CA MET A 88 2.97 -40.13 -23.27
C MET A 88 2.67 -39.55 -24.66
N PHE A 89 1.69 -40.10 -25.38
CA PHE A 89 1.39 -39.76 -26.78
C PHE A 89 0.26 -38.74 -26.96
N CYS A 90 -0.19 -38.09 -25.87
CA CYS A 90 -1.09 -36.93 -25.91
C CYS A 90 -0.28 -35.67 -25.55
N PRO A 91 0.45 -35.02 -26.50
CA PRO A 91 1.39 -33.95 -26.19
C PRO A 91 0.69 -32.60 -26.00
N ASN A 92 -0.57 -32.47 -26.44
CA ASN A 92 -1.32 -31.21 -26.39
C ASN A 92 -1.84 -30.96 -24.97
N ARG A 93 -1.23 -29.96 -24.30
CA ARG A 93 -1.50 -29.58 -22.90
C ARG A 93 -2.97 -29.34 -22.59
N SER A 94 -3.81 -28.92 -23.55
CA SER A 94 -5.21 -28.53 -23.32
C SER A 94 -6.17 -29.73 -23.19
N GLU A 95 -6.01 -30.78 -23.99
CA GLU A 95 -6.88 -31.97 -23.99
C GLU A 95 -6.50 -32.95 -22.88
N TYR A 96 -5.20 -33.13 -22.63
CA TYR A 96 -4.70 -33.84 -21.45
C TYR A 96 -5.13 -33.15 -20.14
N GLN A 97 -5.17 -31.81 -20.12
CA GLN A 97 -5.74 -31.03 -19.01
C GLN A 97 -7.26 -31.19 -18.85
N LEU A 98 -8.00 -31.68 -19.85
CA LEU A 98 -9.44 -31.89 -19.72
C LEU A 98 -9.77 -33.22 -19.01
N PHE A 99 -8.98 -34.26 -19.27
CA PHE A 99 -9.18 -35.62 -18.74
C PHE A 99 -8.39 -35.92 -17.45
N PHE A 100 -7.18 -35.37 -17.33
CA PHE A 100 -6.24 -35.64 -16.22
C PHE A 100 -5.84 -34.39 -15.44
N ARG A 101 -6.67 -33.32 -15.47
CA ARG A 101 -6.39 -32.11 -14.67
C ARG A 101 -6.21 -32.48 -13.19
N THR A 102 -4.99 -32.32 -12.69
CA THR A 102 -4.72 -32.33 -11.25
C THR A 102 -5.31 -31.09 -10.55
N ARG A 103 -5.60 -30.00 -11.28
CA ARG A 103 -5.89 -28.70 -10.67
C ARG A 103 -7.03 -27.92 -11.30
N GLY A 104 -8.04 -27.61 -10.49
CA GLY A 104 -9.03 -26.58 -10.80
C GLY A 104 -10.44 -27.04 -10.50
N ALA A 105 -11.02 -26.43 -9.46
CA ALA A 105 -12.42 -26.47 -9.04
C ALA A 105 -13.04 -27.86 -8.90
N LEU A 106 -13.48 -28.18 -7.67
CA LEU A 106 -14.61 -29.10 -7.48
C LEU A 106 -15.72 -28.68 -8.47
N ARG A 107 -15.82 -29.35 -9.62
CA ARG A 107 -16.95 -29.13 -10.51
C ARG A 107 -18.18 -29.53 -9.70
N PRO A 108 -19.23 -28.71 -9.67
CA PRO A 108 -20.44 -29.07 -8.94
C PRO A 108 -20.93 -30.42 -9.44
N PHE A 109 -21.06 -31.34 -8.49
CA PHE A 109 -21.43 -32.73 -8.64
C PHE A 109 -22.57 -32.91 -9.66
N SER A 110 -22.31 -33.59 -10.79
CA SER A 110 -23.33 -33.85 -11.82
C SER A 110 -23.95 -35.25 -11.61
N TRP A 111 -25.05 -35.31 -10.87
CA TRP A 111 -25.75 -36.55 -10.50
C TRP A 111 -26.21 -37.43 -11.66
N ASN A 112 -26.35 -36.86 -12.86
CA ASN A 112 -26.78 -37.56 -14.06
C ASN A 112 -25.94 -38.83 -14.34
N ARG A 113 -24.67 -38.86 -13.95
CA ARG A 113 -23.79 -40.04 -14.14
C ARG A 113 -24.14 -41.19 -13.20
N VAL A 114 -24.44 -40.90 -11.93
CA VAL A 114 -24.80 -41.91 -10.93
C VAL A 114 -26.20 -42.47 -11.21
N ILE A 115 -27.13 -41.63 -11.65
CA ILE A 115 -28.50 -42.03 -12.05
C ILE A 115 -28.45 -43.05 -13.21
N VAL A 116 -27.63 -42.79 -14.24
CA VAL A 116 -27.49 -43.70 -15.39
C VAL A 116 -26.93 -45.06 -14.97
N VAL A 117 -25.92 -45.08 -14.09
CA VAL A 117 -25.35 -46.34 -13.57
C VAL A 117 -26.38 -47.13 -12.75
N ILE A 118 -27.22 -46.46 -11.94
CA ILE A 118 -28.27 -47.14 -11.17
C ILE A 118 -29.38 -47.65 -12.09
N CYS A 119 -29.82 -46.85 -13.07
CA CYS A 119 -30.84 -47.25 -14.04
C CYS A 119 -30.41 -48.46 -14.87
N LEU A 120 -29.18 -48.46 -15.38
CA LEU A 120 -28.69 -49.59 -16.18
C LEU A 120 -28.44 -50.85 -15.33
N ASN A 121 -28.09 -50.71 -14.04
CA ASN A 121 -28.04 -51.85 -13.11
C ASN A 121 -29.44 -52.45 -12.86
N ASN A 122 -30.46 -51.59 -12.70
CA ASN A 122 -31.85 -52.05 -12.62
C ASN A 122 -32.27 -52.78 -13.89
N VAL A 123 -31.86 -52.32 -15.08
CA VAL A 123 -32.12 -53.03 -16.35
C VAL A 123 -31.43 -54.41 -16.37
N GLY A 124 -30.18 -54.51 -15.90
CA GLY A 124 -29.45 -55.77 -15.79
C GLY A 124 -30.12 -56.82 -14.90
N LEU A 125 -30.79 -56.38 -13.83
CA LEU A 125 -31.59 -57.22 -12.92
C LEU A 125 -32.80 -57.89 -13.60
N PHE A 126 -33.30 -57.34 -14.72
CA PHE A 126 -34.44 -57.89 -15.47
C PHE A 126 -34.03 -58.76 -16.68
N LEU A 127 -32.74 -58.88 -17.00
CA LEU A 127 -32.28 -59.77 -18.07
C LEU A 127 -32.01 -61.21 -17.53
N PRO A 128 -32.52 -62.27 -18.19
CA PRO A 128 -32.28 -63.65 -17.75
C PRO A 128 -30.78 -64.02 -17.83
N SER A 129 -30.25 -64.54 -16.71
CA SER A 129 -28.82 -64.74 -16.47
C SER A 129 -28.19 -65.82 -17.37
N THR A 130 -27.10 -65.46 -18.06
CA THR A 130 -26.11 -66.38 -18.64
C THR A 130 -24.71 -65.86 -18.32
N LYS A 131 -23.83 -66.72 -17.79
CA LYS A 131 -22.52 -66.35 -17.19
C LYS A 131 -21.58 -65.54 -18.10
N SER A 132 -21.73 -65.58 -19.43
CA SER A 132 -20.88 -64.82 -20.35
C SER A 132 -21.34 -63.36 -20.57
N LYS A 133 -22.57 -63.00 -20.19
CA LYS A 133 -23.13 -61.66 -20.40
C LYS A 133 -22.88 -60.68 -19.24
N GLU A 134 -22.52 -61.16 -18.05
CA GLU A 134 -22.25 -60.30 -16.88
C GLU A 134 -21.00 -59.43 -17.09
N LEU A 135 -19.98 -59.95 -17.76
CA LEU A 135 -18.75 -59.21 -18.09
C LEU A 135 -19.00 -58.16 -19.19
N SER A 136 -19.78 -58.48 -20.22
CA SER A 136 -20.09 -57.54 -21.30
C SER A 136 -20.99 -56.39 -20.83
N VAL A 137 -21.95 -56.67 -19.95
CA VAL A 137 -22.78 -55.63 -19.32
C VAL A 137 -21.92 -54.78 -18.38
N SER A 138 -21.03 -55.37 -17.57
CA SER A 138 -20.10 -54.64 -16.69
C SER A 138 -19.14 -53.71 -17.46
N ILE A 139 -18.67 -54.12 -18.64
CA ILE A 139 -17.82 -53.28 -19.50
C ILE A 139 -18.62 -52.16 -20.18
N LEU A 140 -19.82 -52.45 -20.69
CA LEU A 140 -20.72 -51.45 -21.30
C LEU A 140 -21.16 -50.39 -20.26
N MET A 141 -21.32 -50.82 -19.00
CA MET A 141 -21.62 -49.99 -17.84
C MET A 141 -20.46 -49.08 -17.43
N LEU A 142 -19.23 -49.60 -17.48
CA LEU A 142 -18.01 -48.82 -17.23
C LEU A 142 -17.81 -47.75 -18.31
N VAL A 143 -18.08 -48.09 -19.58
CA VAL A 143 -18.04 -47.15 -20.71
C VAL A 143 -19.10 -46.06 -20.57
N ALA A 144 -20.34 -46.41 -20.21
CA ALA A 144 -21.42 -45.45 -19.97
C ALA A 144 -21.14 -44.48 -18.81
N ALA A 145 -20.44 -44.93 -17.76
CA ALA A 145 -20.01 -44.08 -16.64
C ALA A 145 -18.89 -43.07 -17.03
N THR A 146 -18.15 -43.35 -18.11
CA THR A 146 -17.00 -42.55 -18.57
C THR A 146 -17.33 -41.57 -19.72
N LEU A 147 -18.42 -41.78 -20.46
CA LEU A 147 -18.83 -40.91 -21.57
C LEU A 147 -19.43 -39.57 -21.09
N PRO A 148 -18.92 -38.41 -21.56
CA PRO A 148 -19.49 -37.11 -21.21
C PRO A 148 -20.80 -36.85 -21.98
N PHE A 149 -21.92 -36.64 -21.27
CA PHE A 149 -23.16 -36.14 -21.88
C PHE A 149 -22.97 -34.69 -22.37
N PRO A 150 -23.08 -34.39 -23.69
CA PRO A 150 -22.77 -33.05 -24.20
C PRO A 150 -23.83 -31.97 -23.93
N GLY A 151 -25.00 -32.30 -23.35
CA GLY A 151 -26.17 -31.42 -23.38
C GLY A 151 -26.39 -30.48 -22.18
N VAL A 152 -26.11 -30.92 -20.95
CA VAL A 152 -26.66 -30.23 -19.75
C VAL A 152 -25.76 -29.11 -19.22
N HIS A 153 -24.49 -29.08 -19.62
CA HIS A 153 -23.54 -28.04 -19.21
C HIS A 153 -23.75 -26.69 -19.91
N LYS A 154 -24.63 -26.62 -20.91
CA LYS A 154 -24.97 -25.37 -21.62
C LYS A 154 -26.04 -24.51 -20.92
N LEU A 155 -26.70 -24.98 -19.86
CA LEU A 155 -27.58 -24.11 -19.07
C LEU A 155 -26.74 -23.25 -18.12
N LYS A 156 -26.40 -22.03 -18.57
CA LYS A 156 -25.93 -20.94 -17.70
C LYS A 156 -26.98 -20.67 -16.62
N GLY A 157 -26.49 -20.37 -15.40
CA GLY A 157 -27.22 -20.46 -14.13
C GLY A 157 -28.64 -19.89 -14.11
N GLY A 158 -29.53 -20.64 -13.47
CA GLY A 158 -30.92 -20.25 -13.18
C GLY A 158 -31.54 -21.18 -12.13
N PRO A 159 -32.75 -20.84 -11.61
CA PRO A 159 -33.46 -21.59 -10.56
C PRO A 159 -33.70 -23.07 -10.91
N LEU A 160 -33.81 -23.39 -12.21
CA LEU A 160 -33.97 -24.75 -12.71
C LEU A 160 -32.76 -25.67 -12.37
N ARG A 161 -31.53 -25.16 -12.41
CA ARG A 161 -30.33 -25.93 -12.07
C ARG A 161 -30.27 -26.27 -10.58
N ASN A 162 -30.72 -25.34 -9.73
CA ASN A 162 -30.82 -25.58 -8.29
C ASN A 162 -31.95 -26.57 -7.97
N ALA A 163 -33.10 -26.48 -8.64
CA ALA A 163 -34.19 -27.45 -8.49
C ALA A 163 -33.75 -28.87 -8.87
N ILE A 164 -33.06 -29.03 -10.01
CA ILE A 164 -32.51 -30.33 -10.45
C ILE A 164 -31.49 -30.89 -9.44
N SER A 165 -30.60 -30.04 -8.90
CA SER A 165 -29.64 -30.48 -7.89
C SER A 165 -30.28 -30.87 -6.55
N LEU A 166 -31.44 -30.30 -6.21
CA LEU A 166 -32.17 -30.57 -4.96
C LEU A 166 -33.03 -31.82 -5.05
N LEU A 167 -33.61 -32.10 -6.22
CA LEU A 167 -34.44 -33.28 -6.47
C LEU A 167 -33.62 -34.53 -6.77
N SER A 168 -32.37 -34.38 -7.19
CA SER A 168 -31.55 -35.51 -7.61
C SER A 168 -31.29 -36.59 -6.55
N PRO A 169 -31.02 -36.28 -5.26
CA PRO A 169 -30.84 -37.31 -4.23
C PRO A 169 -32.13 -38.12 -3.98
N LEU A 170 -33.29 -37.46 -4.08
CA LEU A 170 -34.59 -38.11 -3.96
C LEU A 170 -34.84 -39.08 -5.11
N VAL A 171 -34.55 -38.66 -6.35
CA VAL A 171 -34.68 -39.51 -7.55
C VAL A 171 -33.78 -40.75 -7.45
N VAL A 172 -32.55 -40.60 -6.97
CA VAL A 172 -31.62 -41.72 -6.75
C VAL A 172 -32.17 -42.71 -5.73
N MET A 173 -32.70 -42.23 -4.60
CA MET A 173 -33.28 -43.09 -3.56
C MET A 173 -34.55 -43.82 -4.02
N VAL A 174 -35.38 -43.19 -4.86
CA VAL A 174 -36.57 -43.81 -5.43
C VAL A 174 -36.18 -44.90 -6.46
N LEU A 175 -35.17 -44.64 -7.29
CA LEU A 175 -34.68 -45.61 -8.28
C LEU A 175 -34.00 -46.85 -7.66
N LEU A 176 -33.62 -46.79 -6.38
CA LEU A 176 -33.06 -47.93 -5.63
C LEU A 176 -34.14 -48.82 -4.98
N ILE A 177 -35.41 -48.40 -4.95
CA ILE A 177 -36.54 -49.18 -4.39
C ILE A 177 -36.70 -50.58 -5.02
N PRO A 178 -36.59 -50.76 -6.36
CA PRO A 178 -36.70 -52.08 -6.99
C PRO A 178 -35.67 -53.09 -6.48
N CYS A 179 -34.47 -52.64 -6.09
CA CYS A 179 -33.41 -53.50 -5.54
C CYS A 179 -33.77 -54.09 -4.16
N LEU A 180 -34.73 -53.52 -3.43
CA LEU A 180 -35.13 -53.96 -2.09
C LEU A 180 -36.37 -54.88 -2.10
N TRP A 181 -37.12 -54.90 -3.21
CA TRP A 181 -38.36 -55.65 -3.40
C TRP A 181 -38.26 -56.82 -4.39
N CYS A 182 -37.10 -57.04 -5.02
CA CYS A 182 -36.93 -58.16 -5.94
C CYS A 182 -36.77 -59.52 -5.22
N LYS A 183 -37.85 -60.29 -5.28
CA LYS A 183 -38.07 -61.75 -5.16
C LYS A 183 -37.28 -62.57 -4.13
N ASP A 184 -38.03 -62.97 -3.11
CA ASP A 184 -37.74 -63.97 -2.08
C ASP A 184 -37.37 -65.34 -2.69
N THR A 185 -36.08 -65.64 -2.80
CA THR A 185 -35.60 -66.98 -3.20
C THR A 185 -34.40 -67.44 -2.36
N THR A 186 -34.34 -67.07 -1.09
CA THR A 186 -33.35 -67.64 -0.16
C THR A 186 -34.04 -68.36 1.00
N PRO A 187 -33.76 -69.65 1.25
CA PRO A 187 -34.23 -70.33 2.45
C PRO A 187 -33.56 -69.71 3.70
N ALA A 188 -34.32 -69.58 4.79
CA ALA A 188 -34.00 -68.81 6.00
C ALA A 188 -32.66 -69.23 6.65
N PRO A 189 -31.86 -68.28 7.21
CA PRO A 189 -32.20 -67.57 8.46
C PRO A 189 -31.79 -66.08 8.50
N LYS A 190 -32.27 -65.23 7.59
CA LYS A 190 -31.95 -63.76 7.60
C LYS A 190 -33.13 -62.81 7.39
N TRP A 191 -34.37 -63.30 7.55
CA TRP A 191 -35.58 -62.49 7.37
C TRP A 191 -35.67 -61.28 8.30
N HIS A 192 -35.22 -61.41 9.56
CA HIS A 192 -35.21 -60.30 10.52
C HIS A 192 -34.26 -59.16 10.11
N LEU A 193 -33.10 -59.49 9.53
CA LEU A 193 -32.12 -58.50 9.07
C LEU A 193 -32.62 -57.75 7.82
N LEU A 194 -33.32 -58.47 6.93
CA LEU A 194 -33.98 -57.91 5.74
C LEU A 194 -35.06 -56.89 6.12
N LEU A 195 -35.88 -57.21 7.14
CA LEU A 195 -36.94 -56.34 7.64
C LEU A 195 -36.36 -55.06 8.28
N LEU A 196 -35.28 -55.18 9.06
CA LEU A 196 -34.57 -54.06 9.66
C LEU A 196 -33.93 -53.15 8.60
N ALA A 197 -33.32 -53.73 7.57
CA ALA A 197 -32.76 -52.98 6.44
C ALA A 197 -33.83 -52.22 5.66
N ARG A 198 -35.01 -52.84 5.43
CA ARG A 198 -36.17 -52.19 4.79
C ARG A 198 -36.70 -51.04 5.65
N ALA A 199 -36.86 -51.23 6.96
CA ALA A 199 -37.33 -50.20 7.88
C ALA A 199 -36.35 -49.02 8.01
N PHE A 200 -35.04 -49.31 8.01
CA PHE A 200 -34.00 -48.29 8.06
C PHE A 200 -33.95 -47.46 6.77
N TYR A 201 -34.08 -48.12 5.62
CA TYR A 201 -34.12 -47.44 4.32
C TYR A 201 -35.37 -46.56 4.16
N THR A 202 -36.55 -47.04 4.59
CA THR A 202 -37.79 -46.25 4.53
C THR A 202 -37.72 -45.04 5.47
N LEU A 203 -37.14 -45.16 6.66
CA LEU A 203 -36.92 -44.04 7.58
C LEU A 203 -36.01 -42.96 6.95
N LEU A 204 -34.91 -43.37 6.31
CA LEU A 204 -34.01 -42.45 5.61
C LEU A 204 -34.66 -41.79 4.39
N LEU A 205 -35.47 -42.53 3.62
CA LEU A 205 -36.23 -41.99 2.49
C LEU A 205 -37.25 -40.92 2.95
N VAL A 206 -37.97 -41.17 4.03
CA VAL A 206 -38.93 -40.22 4.63
C VAL A 206 -38.20 -38.96 5.11
N MET A 207 -37.05 -39.10 5.77
CA MET A 207 -36.23 -37.96 6.20
C MET A 207 -35.72 -37.12 5.01
N VAL A 208 -35.24 -37.76 3.94
CA VAL A 208 -34.78 -37.07 2.71
C VAL A 208 -35.96 -36.38 2.00
N LEU A 209 -37.14 -36.99 1.96
CA LEU A 209 -38.36 -36.38 1.41
C LEU A 209 -38.79 -35.14 2.21
N LEU A 210 -38.80 -35.21 3.54
CA LEU A 210 -39.14 -34.08 4.41
C LEU A 210 -38.14 -32.91 4.26
N LEU A 211 -36.84 -33.20 4.17
CA LEU A 211 -35.80 -32.18 3.93
C LEU A 211 -35.83 -31.58 2.52
N THR A 212 -36.29 -32.33 1.52
CA THR A 212 -36.40 -31.82 0.14
C THR A 212 -37.66 -30.97 -0.04
N ILE A 213 -38.78 -31.37 0.59
CA ILE A 213 -40.02 -30.59 0.63
C ILE A 213 -39.83 -29.28 1.41
N SER A 214 -39.07 -29.28 2.52
CA SER A 214 -38.82 -28.05 3.30
C SER A 214 -38.09 -26.95 2.49
N LYS A 215 -37.38 -27.32 1.41
CA LYS A 215 -36.69 -26.37 0.51
C LYS A 215 -37.49 -25.90 -0.71
N LEU A 216 -38.64 -26.50 -1.00
CA LEU A 216 -39.50 -26.11 -2.14
C LEU A 216 -40.39 -24.89 -1.83
N GLN A 217 -40.28 -24.30 -0.63
CA GLN A 217 -40.92 -23.03 -0.22
C GLN A 217 -42.45 -22.94 -0.43
N PHE A 218 -43.19 -24.04 -0.28
CA PHE A 218 -44.66 -23.97 -0.23
C PHE A 218 -45.14 -23.34 1.09
N PRO A 219 -45.87 -22.21 1.08
CA PRO A 219 -46.22 -21.45 2.29
C PRO A 219 -47.02 -22.24 3.35
N SER A 220 -47.77 -23.25 2.92
CA SER A 220 -48.62 -24.07 3.80
C SER A 220 -47.86 -25.17 4.55
N ILE A 221 -46.72 -25.64 4.02
CA ILE A 221 -45.91 -26.71 4.63
C ILE A 221 -44.81 -26.12 5.52
N VAL A 222 -44.26 -24.96 5.13
CA VAL A 222 -43.28 -24.23 5.93
C VAL A 222 -43.82 -23.92 7.34
N ARG A 223 -45.12 -23.60 7.47
CA ARG A 223 -45.76 -23.37 8.79
C ARG A 223 -45.85 -24.62 9.69
N LEU A 224 -45.96 -25.82 9.12
CA LEU A 224 -46.07 -27.06 9.89
C LEU A 224 -44.69 -27.57 10.36
N VAL A 225 -43.66 -27.36 9.54
CA VAL A 225 -42.28 -27.82 9.80
C VAL A 225 -41.48 -26.83 10.66
N HIS A 226 -41.88 -25.56 10.71
CA HIS A 226 -41.19 -24.50 11.47
C HIS A 226 -41.11 -24.74 12.98
N ARG A 227 -41.94 -25.63 13.55
CA ARG A 227 -42.02 -25.81 15.01
C ARG A 227 -41.02 -26.83 15.59
N LEU A 228 -40.35 -27.64 14.77
CA LEU A 228 -39.49 -28.71 15.31
C LEU A 228 -38.00 -28.63 14.96
N VAL A 229 -37.58 -28.09 13.81
CA VAL A 229 -36.15 -28.13 13.48
C VAL A 229 -35.76 -26.99 12.51
N ILE A 230 -34.67 -26.29 12.87
CA ILE A 230 -33.72 -25.55 12.01
C ILE A 230 -33.98 -24.05 11.74
N HIS A 231 -33.30 -23.20 12.52
CA HIS A 231 -32.97 -21.81 12.12
C HIS A 231 -31.45 -21.58 11.89
N LYS A 232 -30.61 -22.63 11.76
CA LYS A 232 -29.15 -22.40 11.55
C LYS A 232 -28.38 -23.48 10.81
N SER A 233 -28.98 -24.15 9.82
CA SER A 233 -28.27 -25.21 9.07
C SER A 233 -28.41 -25.18 7.55
N LEU A 234 -28.63 -24.03 6.91
CA LEU A 234 -28.74 -23.98 5.44
C LEU A 234 -27.47 -24.52 4.72
N SER A 235 -26.29 -24.35 5.34
CA SER A 235 -25.01 -24.92 4.88
C SER A 235 -24.81 -26.40 5.26
N CYS A 236 -25.53 -26.91 6.25
CA CYS A 236 -25.40 -28.30 6.72
C CYS A 236 -26.47 -29.22 6.11
N HIS A 237 -27.57 -28.69 5.58
CA HIS A 237 -28.62 -29.49 4.91
C HIS A 237 -28.07 -30.34 3.76
N GLN A 238 -27.13 -29.79 2.97
CA GLN A 238 -26.52 -30.54 1.88
C GLN A 238 -25.68 -31.69 2.43
N VAL A 239 -24.87 -31.43 3.45
CA VAL A 239 -24.04 -32.44 4.15
C VAL A 239 -24.90 -33.52 4.81
N ILE A 240 -26.02 -33.17 5.45
CA ILE A 240 -26.96 -34.11 6.07
C ILE A 240 -27.64 -34.98 5.00
N LEU A 241 -28.09 -34.41 3.88
CA LEU A 241 -28.62 -35.17 2.74
C LEU A 241 -27.57 -36.13 2.16
N PHE A 242 -26.31 -35.69 2.05
CA PHE A 242 -25.19 -36.53 1.59
C PHE A 242 -24.88 -37.67 2.58
N SER A 243 -24.90 -37.41 3.90
CA SER A 243 -24.68 -38.42 4.94
C SER A 243 -25.81 -39.44 5.02
N CYS A 244 -27.07 -39.02 4.91
CA CYS A 244 -28.23 -39.92 4.89
C CYS A 244 -28.19 -40.86 3.67
N MET A 245 -27.74 -40.38 2.52
CA MET A 245 -27.58 -41.21 1.32
C MET A 245 -26.42 -42.21 1.47
N TYR A 246 -25.30 -41.82 2.09
CA TYR A 246 -24.20 -42.73 2.41
C TYR A 246 -24.66 -43.87 3.32
N LEU A 247 -25.42 -43.56 4.37
CA LEU A 247 -26.02 -44.57 5.24
C LEU A 247 -27.06 -45.44 4.53
N ALA A 248 -27.78 -44.92 3.53
CA ALA A 248 -28.76 -45.68 2.75
C ALA A 248 -28.12 -46.67 1.74
N ALA A 249 -26.85 -46.46 1.36
CA ALA A 249 -26.10 -47.39 0.52
C ALA A 249 -25.52 -48.59 1.29
N VAL A 250 -25.35 -48.47 2.62
CA VAL A 250 -24.78 -49.52 3.49
C VAL A 250 -25.61 -50.83 3.47
N PRO A 251 -26.96 -50.79 3.52
CA PRO A 251 -27.77 -52.02 3.43
C PRO A 251 -27.68 -52.72 2.07
N LEU A 252 -27.39 -51.99 0.97
CA LEU A 252 -27.26 -52.57 -0.37
C LEU A 252 -25.98 -53.41 -0.55
N VAL A 253 -24.97 -53.20 0.30
CA VAL A 253 -23.70 -53.97 0.30
C VAL A 253 -23.93 -55.46 0.54
N PHE A 254 -25.00 -55.82 1.27
CA PHE A 254 -25.33 -57.21 1.58
C PHE A 254 -25.95 -57.97 0.40
N PHE A 255 -26.45 -57.28 -0.64
CA PHE A 255 -27.17 -57.91 -1.75
C PHE A 255 -26.32 -58.09 -3.02
N SER A 256 -25.30 -57.26 -3.25
CA SER A 256 -24.38 -57.43 -4.40
C SER A 256 -23.01 -56.75 -4.17
N PRO A 257 -21.91 -57.51 -3.99
CA PRO A 257 -20.57 -56.95 -3.80
C PRO A 257 -20.04 -56.22 -5.05
N PHE A 258 -20.49 -56.58 -6.25
CA PHE A 258 -20.14 -55.88 -7.50
C PHE A 258 -20.73 -54.46 -7.57
N LEU A 259 -21.92 -54.26 -6.98
CA LEU A 259 -22.55 -52.95 -6.90
C LEU A 259 -21.73 -51.99 -6.03
N LEU A 260 -21.15 -52.48 -4.93
CA LEU A 260 -20.26 -51.68 -4.06
C LEU A 260 -19.05 -51.17 -4.85
N VAL A 261 -18.37 -52.05 -5.60
CA VAL A 261 -17.20 -51.66 -6.40
C VAL A 261 -17.56 -50.59 -7.43
N MET A 262 -18.72 -50.73 -8.09
CA MET A 262 -19.20 -49.76 -9.08
C MET A 262 -19.63 -48.43 -8.46
N ILE A 263 -20.29 -48.46 -7.30
CA ILE A 263 -20.67 -47.25 -6.54
C ILE A 263 -19.42 -46.54 -6.04
N VAL A 264 -18.43 -47.27 -5.51
CA VAL A 264 -17.14 -46.70 -5.09
C VAL A 264 -16.41 -46.08 -6.28
N PHE A 265 -16.40 -46.74 -7.45
CA PHE A 265 -15.76 -46.21 -8.66
C PHE A 265 -16.50 -44.97 -9.23
N ALA A 266 -17.84 -44.98 -9.22
CA ALA A 266 -18.68 -43.84 -9.61
C ALA A 266 -18.54 -42.66 -8.63
N LEU A 267 -18.39 -42.94 -7.33
CA LEU A 267 -18.14 -41.92 -6.31
C LEU A 267 -16.72 -41.35 -6.41
N LEU A 268 -15.70 -42.20 -6.64
CA LEU A 268 -14.31 -41.77 -6.84
C LEU A 268 -14.17 -40.88 -8.08
N THR A 269 -14.84 -41.22 -9.18
CA THR A 269 -14.88 -40.40 -10.41
C THR A 269 -15.68 -39.10 -10.20
N ALA A 270 -16.79 -39.14 -9.46
CA ALA A 270 -17.63 -37.96 -9.18
C ALA A 270 -16.99 -36.99 -8.17
N MET A 271 -16.27 -37.48 -7.16
CA MET A 271 -15.56 -36.66 -6.16
C MET A 271 -14.34 -35.94 -6.77
N CYS A 272 -13.68 -36.55 -7.76
CA CYS A 272 -12.36 -36.09 -8.21
C CYS A 272 -12.36 -35.33 -9.53
N GLY A 273 -13.46 -35.35 -10.30
CA GLY A 273 -13.62 -34.60 -11.56
C GLY A 273 -12.59 -34.94 -12.65
N SER A 274 -11.76 -35.98 -12.47
CA SER A 274 -10.62 -36.37 -13.31
C SER A 274 -10.40 -37.89 -13.25
N LEU A 275 -9.90 -38.49 -14.34
CA LEU A 275 -9.65 -39.94 -14.45
C LEU A 275 -8.36 -40.39 -13.73
N GLN A 276 -7.61 -39.46 -13.16
CA GLN A 276 -6.27 -39.73 -12.61
C GLN A 276 -6.31 -40.57 -11.31
N ILE A 277 -7.31 -40.34 -10.44
CA ILE A 277 -7.46 -41.11 -9.20
C ILE A 277 -7.93 -42.54 -9.50
N PRO A 278 -8.97 -42.77 -10.34
CA PRO A 278 -9.31 -44.12 -10.81
C PRO A 278 -8.12 -44.83 -11.47
N ALA A 279 -7.36 -44.15 -12.33
CA ALA A 279 -6.18 -44.72 -12.96
C ALA A 279 -5.07 -45.08 -11.94
N ALA A 280 -4.83 -44.25 -10.93
CA ALA A 280 -3.87 -44.55 -9.86
C ALA A 280 -4.32 -45.73 -9.00
N VAL A 281 -5.62 -45.83 -8.68
CA VAL A 281 -6.20 -46.98 -7.96
C VAL A 281 -6.06 -48.26 -8.78
N MET A 282 -6.37 -48.22 -10.08
CA MET A 282 -6.17 -49.38 -10.97
C MET A 282 -4.70 -49.83 -11.02
N ARG A 283 -3.75 -48.89 -11.09
CA ARG A 283 -2.31 -49.20 -11.01
C ARG A 283 -1.94 -49.91 -9.70
N ILE A 284 -2.48 -49.45 -8.56
CA ILE A 284 -2.21 -50.05 -7.26
C ILE A 284 -2.86 -51.43 -7.14
N VAL A 285 -4.12 -51.58 -7.55
CA VAL A 285 -4.86 -52.84 -7.44
C VAL A 285 -4.23 -53.90 -8.34
N ILE A 286 -3.99 -53.60 -9.62
CA ILE A 286 -3.35 -54.52 -10.56
C ILE A 286 -1.93 -54.82 -10.09
N GLY A 287 -1.13 -53.80 -9.76
CA GLY A 287 0.24 -53.97 -9.28
C GLY A 287 0.32 -54.82 -8.00
N SER A 288 -0.59 -54.62 -7.04
CA SER A 288 -0.62 -55.38 -5.78
C SER A 288 -1.08 -56.83 -6.00
N ILE A 289 -2.13 -57.06 -6.79
CA ILE A 289 -2.59 -58.41 -7.13
C ILE A 289 -1.49 -59.18 -7.84
N CYS A 290 -0.86 -58.58 -8.86
CA CYS A 290 0.20 -59.22 -9.63
C CYS A 290 1.47 -59.46 -8.80
N LEU A 291 1.81 -58.63 -7.81
CA LEU A 291 2.99 -58.84 -6.94
C LEU A 291 2.73 -59.85 -5.81
N LEU A 292 1.51 -59.92 -5.27
CA LEU A 292 1.11 -60.85 -4.21
C LEU A 292 0.85 -62.26 -4.76
N HIS A 293 0.20 -62.36 -5.92
CA HIS A 293 -0.08 -63.61 -6.60
C HIS A 293 1.12 -63.96 -7.50
N GLN A 294 2.21 -64.44 -6.89
CA GLN A 294 3.45 -64.81 -7.60
C GLN A 294 3.34 -66.08 -8.47
N ASP A 295 2.13 -66.46 -8.88
CA ASP A 295 1.82 -67.62 -9.73
C ASP A 295 2.07 -67.30 -11.21
N TYR A 296 3.22 -66.69 -11.53
CA TYR A 296 3.66 -66.44 -12.91
C TYR A 296 3.92 -67.74 -13.69
N TYR A 297 3.98 -68.87 -12.99
CA TYR A 297 4.14 -70.21 -13.55
C TYR A 297 2.76 -70.87 -13.61
N GLY A 298 2.23 -70.99 -14.82
CA GLY A 298 1.00 -71.75 -15.05
C GLY A 298 1.11 -73.15 -14.45
N LYS A 299 0.09 -73.57 -13.69
CA LYS A 299 -0.06 -74.95 -13.24
C LYS A 299 -0.26 -75.85 -14.46
N GLY A 300 0.82 -76.47 -14.92
CA GLY A 300 0.81 -77.57 -15.88
C GLY A 300 1.84 -77.44 -16.99
N GLY A 301 2.84 -78.32 -16.98
CA GLY A 301 3.72 -78.57 -18.12
C GLY A 301 5.19 -78.71 -17.73
N HIS A 302 5.68 -79.95 -17.68
CA HIS A 302 7.11 -80.27 -17.68
C HIS A 302 7.74 -79.78 -19.00
N ALA A 303 8.35 -78.60 -18.98
CA ALA A 303 9.27 -78.13 -20.01
C ALA A 303 10.31 -77.20 -19.36
N ASN A 304 11.58 -77.39 -19.77
CA ASN A 304 12.84 -76.91 -19.21
C ASN A 304 12.83 -75.63 -18.37
N ASN A 305 13.52 -75.70 -17.22
CA ASN A 305 13.76 -74.58 -16.31
C ASN A 305 14.64 -73.45 -16.89
N SER A 306 15.30 -73.64 -18.03
CA SER A 306 16.19 -72.65 -18.65
C SER A 306 15.45 -71.47 -19.29
N ASP A 307 14.24 -71.70 -19.82
CA ASP A 307 13.53 -70.70 -20.63
C ASP A 307 12.86 -69.62 -19.76
N LYS A 308 12.61 -69.90 -18.47
CA LYS A 308 11.82 -69.03 -17.59
C LYS A 308 12.65 -68.26 -16.57
N THR A 309 13.98 -68.24 -16.72
CA THR A 309 14.94 -67.73 -15.72
C THR A 309 14.80 -66.23 -15.46
N ASN A 310 14.31 -65.45 -16.43
CA ASN A 310 14.23 -63.99 -16.34
C ASN A 310 12.80 -63.42 -16.23
N LEU A 311 11.75 -64.24 -16.33
CA LEU A 311 10.36 -63.76 -16.39
C LEU A 311 9.88 -63.17 -15.05
N LYS A 312 10.01 -63.92 -13.96
CA LYS A 312 9.63 -63.51 -12.60
C LYS A 312 10.32 -62.21 -12.14
N PRO A 313 11.66 -62.07 -12.22
CA PRO A 313 12.32 -60.82 -11.82
C PRO A 313 11.92 -59.63 -12.70
N THR A 314 11.72 -59.84 -14.00
CA THR A 314 11.34 -58.78 -14.93
C THR A 314 9.93 -58.24 -14.67
N LEU A 315 8.95 -59.13 -14.42
CA LEU A 315 7.58 -58.74 -14.05
C LEU A 315 7.51 -58.09 -12.67
N ASN A 316 8.28 -58.58 -11.70
CA ASN A 316 8.37 -57.95 -10.37
C ASN A 316 8.88 -56.51 -10.45
N VAL A 317 9.89 -56.24 -11.27
CA VAL A 317 10.42 -54.88 -11.47
C VAL A 317 9.37 -54.00 -12.18
N PHE A 318 8.71 -54.52 -13.22
CA PHE A 318 7.65 -53.80 -13.94
C PHE A 318 6.47 -53.43 -13.02
N TYR A 319 5.86 -54.41 -12.36
CA TYR A 319 4.73 -54.18 -11.46
C TYR A 319 5.14 -53.37 -10.22
N GLY A 320 6.39 -53.50 -9.75
CA GLY A 320 6.95 -52.66 -8.70
C GLY A 320 7.01 -51.18 -9.08
N MET A 321 7.44 -50.86 -10.31
CA MET A 321 7.43 -49.48 -10.82
C MET A 321 6.01 -48.93 -10.98
N VAL A 322 5.08 -49.73 -11.52
CA VAL A 322 3.66 -49.34 -11.70
C VAL A 322 2.97 -49.13 -10.35
N LEU A 323 3.22 -50.00 -9.36
CA LEU A 323 2.71 -49.86 -8.00
C LEU A 323 3.27 -48.59 -7.35
N GLY A 324 4.59 -48.38 -7.43
CA GLY A 324 5.24 -47.17 -6.93
C GLY A 324 4.70 -45.89 -7.56
N GLN A 325 4.49 -45.89 -8.88
CA GLN A 325 3.85 -44.78 -9.60
C GLN A 325 2.42 -44.52 -9.10
N GLY A 326 1.60 -45.57 -8.94
CA GLY A 326 0.24 -45.46 -8.42
C GLY A 326 0.19 -44.86 -7.02
N ILE A 327 1.06 -45.34 -6.12
CA ILE A 327 1.18 -44.83 -4.75
C ILE A 327 1.60 -43.35 -4.75
N LEU A 328 2.64 -42.98 -5.51
CA LEU A 328 3.11 -41.59 -5.58
C LEU A 328 2.05 -40.64 -6.12
N TYR A 329 1.23 -41.05 -7.08
CA TYR A 329 0.12 -40.23 -7.53
C TYR A 329 -0.95 -40.06 -6.43
N ILE A 330 -1.31 -41.10 -5.69
CA ILE A 330 -2.23 -40.94 -4.56
C ILE A 330 -1.64 -39.98 -3.52
N VAL A 331 -0.35 -40.14 -3.18
CA VAL A 331 0.36 -39.24 -2.27
C VAL A 331 0.34 -37.79 -2.78
N ALA A 332 0.62 -37.56 -4.06
CA ALA A 332 0.56 -36.22 -4.66
C ALA A 332 -0.84 -35.61 -4.56
N ARG A 333 -1.91 -36.40 -4.73
CA ARG A 333 -3.31 -35.95 -4.59
C ARG A 333 -3.66 -35.61 -3.14
N ILE A 334 -3.20 -36.44 -2.19
CA ILE A 334 -3.36 -36.16 -0.76
C ILE A 334 -2.63 -34.86 -0.40
N MET A 335 -1.39 -34.69 -0.86
CA MET A 335 -0.66 -33.43 -0.65
C MET A 335 -1.38 -32.24 -1.29
N GLU A 336 -1.87 -32.34 -2.52
CA GLU A 336 -2.63 -31.25 -3.16
C GLU A 336 -3.90 -30.89 -2.37
N PHE A 337 -4.58 -31.85 -1.74
CA PHE A 337 -5.68 -31.56 -0.81
C PHE A 337 -5.22 -30.74 0.40
N PHE A 338 -4.05 -31.06 0.95
CA PHE A 338 -3.43 -30.30 2.03
C PHE A 338 -2.79 -28.98 1.60
N SER A 339 -2.70 -28.67 0.29
CA SER A 339 -2.11 -27.41 -0.22
C SER A 339 -2.81 -26.15 0.27
N PHE A 340 -4.03 -26.28 0.76
CA PHE A 340 -4.77 -25.21 1.40
C PHE A 340 -4.11 -24.67 2.68
N PHE A 341 -3.46 -25.52 3.47
CA PHE A 341 -2.77 -25.12 4.70
C PHE A 341 -1.64 -24.09 4.43
N PRO A 342 -0.66 -24.36 3.56
CA PRO A 342 0.40 -23.40 3.26
C PRO A 342 -0.12 -22.18 2.48
N ARG A 343 -1.16 -22.31 1.63
CA ARG A 343 -1.78 -21.15 0.95
C ARG A 343 -2.44 -20.19 1.95
N ARG A 344 -3.18 -20.71 2.94
CA ARG A 344 -3.76 -19.89 4.01
C ARG A 344 -2.70 -19.32 4.96
N SER A 345 -1.63 -20.07 5.23
CA SER A 345 -0.48 -19.58 6.01
C SER A 345 0.15 -18.37 5.34
N LEU A 346 0.42 -18.45 4.02
CA LEU A 346 0.94 -17.31 3.25
C LEU A 346 -0.06 -16.16 3.23
N ALA A 347 -1.35 -16.43 3.05
CA ALA A 347 -2.38 -15.39 3.07
C ALA A 347 -2.35 -14.56 4.37
N ARG A 348 -2.18 -15.20 5.52
CA ARG A 348 -2.06 -14.48 6.80
C ARG A 348 -0.72 -13.84 7.02
N ARG A 349 0.38 -14.58 6.85
CA ARG A 349 1.75 -14.07 7.11
C ARG A 349 2.15 -12.96 6.15
N GLY A 350 1.65 -13.00 4.91
CA GLY A 350 1.84 -11.99 3.88
C GLY A 350 0.79 -10.87 3.89
N GLY A 351 -0.16 -10.87 4.83
CA GLY A 351 -1.16 -9.79 4.95
C GLY A 351 -2.20 -9.75 3.81
N PHE A 352 -2.36 -10.82 3.02
CA PHE A 352 -3.31 -10.89 1.91
C PHE A 352 -4.74 -11.06 2.42
N ARG A 353 -5.50 -9.96 2.45
CA ARG A 353 -6.87 -9.91 2.97
C ARG A 353 -7.93 -10.31 1.94
N GLY A 354 -9.06 -10.79 2.42
CA GLY A 354 -10.26 -11.05 1.61
C GLY A 354 -10.17 -12.22 0.64
N GLN A 355 -11.25 -12.40 -0.13
CA GLN A 355 -11.32 -13.44 -1.16
C GLN A 355 -10.34 -13.15 -2.31
N GLN A 356 -10.08 -11.86 -2.58
CA GLN A 356 -9.17 -11.43 -3.63
C GLN A 356 -7.68 -11.65 -3.28
N GLY A 357 -7.29 -11.48 -2.00
CA GLY A 357 -5.96 -11.84 -1.52
C GLY A 357 -5.67 -13.33 -1.67
N VAL A 358 -6.64 -14.19 -1.31
CA VAL A 358 -6.53 -15.65 -1.50
C VAL A 358 -6.39 -16.04 -2.97
N LYS A 359 -7.13 -15.39 -3.88
CA LYS A 359 -6.97 -15.60 -5.34
C LYS A 359 -5.55 -15.24 -5.81
N SER A 360 -4.91 -14.24 -5.21
CA SER A 360 -3.56 -13.81 -5.57
C SER A 360 -2.52 -14.85 -5.11
N VAL A 361 -2.69 -15.40 -3.91
CA VAL A 361 -1.89 -16.53 -3.41
C VAL A 361 -2.08 -17.79 -4.26
N ASP A 362 -3.29 -18.07 -4.74
CA ASP A 362 -3.58 -19.20 -5.64
C ASP A 362 -2.85 -19.09 -6.98
N MET A 363 -2.79 -17.87 -7.53
CA MET A 363 -1.99 -17.59 -8.72
C MET A 363 -0.49 -17.81 -8.48
N TYR A 364 0.03 -17.31 -7.35
CA TYR A 364 1.43 -17.53 -6.99
C TYR A 364 1.74 -19.03 -6.82
N TYR A 365 0.87 -19.79 -6.14
CA TYR A 365 1.03 -21.24 -6.00
C TYR A 365 1.08 -21.95 -7.36
N THR A 366 0.17 -21.59 -8.27
CA THR A 366 0.13 -22.17 -9.61
C THR A 366 1.42 -21.87 -10.38
N HIS A 367 1.87 -20.62 -10.35
CA HIS A 367 3.14 -20.21 -10.96
C HIS A 367 4.35 -20.94 -10.36
N ALA A 368 4.46 -20.95 -9.02
CA ALA A 368 5.57 -21.60 -8.32
C ALA A 368 5.65 -23.08 -8.67
N PHE A 369 4.51 -23.75 -8.74
CA PHE A 369 4.46 -25.15 -9.12
C PHE A 369 4.81 -25.39 -10.58
N GLU A 370 4.28 -24.61 -11.53
CA GLU A 370 4.64 -24.74 -12.95
C GLU A 370 6.14 -24.53 -13.16
N LYS A 371 6.72 -23.54 -12.47
CA LYS A 371 8.17 -23.27 -12.50
C LYS A 371 8.96 -24.43 -11.88
N CYS A 372 8.49 -25.00 -10.77
CA CYS A 372 9.04 -26.22 -10.18
C CYS A 372 8.91 -27.43 -11.09
N MET A 373 7.86 -27.56 -11.89
CA MET A 373 7.63 -28.67 -12.82
C MET A 373 8.46 -28.57 -14.10
N ASN A 374 8.87 -27.37 -14.51
CA ASN A 374 9.68 -27.15 -15.70
C ASN A 374 11.20 -27.00 -15.41
N ALA A 375 11.61 -26.75 -14.16
CA ALA A 375 13.02 -26.51 -13.80
C ALA A 375 13.84 -27.81 -13.69
N SER A 376 15.09 -27.83 -14.17
CA SER A 376 15.99 -28.98 -13.95
C SER A 376 16.22 -29.21 -12.45
N ILE A 377 16.36 -30.48 -12.04
CA ILE A 377 16.52 -30.91 -10.64
C ILE A 377 17.72 -30.21 -9.95
N LEU A 378 18.70 -29.76 -10.75
CA LEU A 378 20.00 -29.24 -10.32
C LEU A 378 20.07 -27.71 -10.19
N ALA A 379 19.06 -26.95 -10.63
CA ALA A 379 19.08 -25.48 -10.57
C ALA A 379 17.82 -24.93 -9.88
N PRO A 380 17.83 -24.68 -8.56
CA PRO A 380 16.71 -24.03 -7.90
C PRO A 380 16.61 -22.58 -8.40
N LYS A 381 15.73 -22.31 -9.37
CA LYS A 381 15.35 -20.91 -9.67
C LYS A 381 14.84 -20.29 -8.37
N LYS A 382 15.37 -19.12 -8.01
CA LYS A 382 14.93 -18.33 -6.84
C LYS A 382 13.43 -18.00 -6.99
N LEU A 383 12.59 -18.80 -6.36
CA LEU A 383 11.15 -18.55 -6.19
C LEU A 383 11.02 -17.49 -5.11
N ASN A 384 10.62 -16.29 -5.51
CA ASN A 384 10.49 -15.15 -4.63
C ASN A 384 9.20 -14.42 -5.01
N LEU A 385 8.41 -14.06 -3.99
CA LEU A 385 7.10 -13.45 -4.17
C LEU A 385 7.17 -12.07 -4.84
N THR A 386 8.21 -11.29 -4.55
CA THR A 386 8.51 -10.01 -5.23
C THR A 386 8.80 -10.19 -6.70
N ASN A 387 9.60 -11.20 -7.09
CA ASN A 387 9.90 -11.48 -8.51
C ASN A 387 8.62 -11.84 -9.27
N PHE A 388 7.77 -12.68 -8.67
CA PHE A 388 6.48 -13.03 -9.27
C PHE A 388 5.57 -11.80 -9.41
N ALA A 389 5.52 -10.92 -8.41
CA ALA A 389 4.74 -9.70 -8.47
C ALA A 389 5.22 -8.81 -9.63
N MET A 390 6.53 -8.58 -9.75
CA MET A 390 7.12 -7.80 -10.85
C MET A 390 6.83 -8.43 -12.23
N GLU A 391 7.06 -9.73 -12.40
CA GLU A 391 6.72 -10.47 -13.64
C GLU A 391 5.22 -10.39 -13.97
N SER A 392 4.35 -10.35 -12.95
CA SER A 392 2.90 -10.28 -13.12
C SER A 392 2.38 -8.89 -13.51
N LEU A 393 3.08 -7.83 -13.09
CA LEU A 393 2.81 -6.45 -13.51
C LEU A 393 3.07 -6.23 -14.99
N GLU A 394 4.10 -6.89 -15.51
CA GLU A 394 4.55 -6.77 -16.91
C GLU A 394 3.75 -7.64 -17.89
N SER A 395 2.73 -8.36 -17.42
CA SER A 395 1.92 -9.25 -18.25
C SER A 395 0.71 -8.53 -18.84
N ASP A 396 0.31 -8.88 -20.07
CA ASP A 396 -0.86 -8.30 -20.75
C ASP A 396 -2.22 -8.63 -20.11
N SER A 397 -2.26 -9.57 -19.16
CA SER A 397 -3.49 -9.94 -18.47
C SER A 397 -3.80 -9.01 -17.29
N ARG A 398 -4.89 -8.25 -17.38
CA ARG A 398 -5.44 -7.42 -16.28
C ARG A 398 -5.56 -8.17 -14.94
N LYS A 399 -5.96 -9.45 -15.00
CA LYS A 399 -6.09 -10.30 -13.81
C LYS A 399 -4.74 -10.61 -13.17
N LYS A 400 -3.67 -10.80 -13.97
CA LYS A 400 -2.30 -10.98 -13.48
C LYS A 400 -1.73 -9.65 -12.97
N GLN A 401 -2.01 -8.54 -13.65
CA GLN A 401 -1.59 -7.20 -13.21
C GLN A 401 -2.19 -6.85 -11.85
N LEU A 402 -3.51 -7.04 -11.65
CA LEU A 402 -4.16 -6.85 -10.36
C LEU A 402 -3.56 -7.75 -9.27
N CYS A 403 -3.25 -9.01 -9.59
CA CYS A 403 -2.55 -9.91 -8.68
C CYS A 403 -1.15 -9.39 -8.33
N GLY A 404 -0.39 -8.93 -9.32
CA GLY A 404 0.96 -8.39 -9.17
C GLY A 404 0.97 -7.14 -8.29
N VAL A 405 0.14 -6.13 -8.62
CA VAL A 405 0.05 -4.89 -7.84
C VAL A 405 -0.39 -5.20 -6.41
N ARG A 406 -1.39 -6.07 -6.20
CA ARG A 406 -1.84 -6.42 -4.84
C ARG A 406 -0.75 -7.11 -4.02
N ILE A 407 -0.04 -8.06 -4.62
CA ILE A 407 1.06 -8.74 -3.94
C ILE A 407 2.14 -7.73 -3.55
N LEU A 408 2.48 -6.83 -4.48
CA LEU A 408 3.48 -5.80 -4.24
C LEU A 408 3.06 -4.81 -3.16
N TYR A 409 1.80 -4.37 -3.15
CA TYR A 409 1.23 -3.51 -2.12
C TYR A 409 1.38 -4.12 -0.73
N SER A 410 0.96 -5.38 -0.54
CA SER A 410 1.09 -6.05 0.76
C SER A 410 2.53 -6.28 1.19
N LEU A 411 3.48 -6.39 0.25
CA LEU A 411 4.90 -6.52 0.56
C LEU A 411 5.55 -5.19 0.95
N VAL A 412 5.17 -4.10 0.28
CA VAL A 412 5.70 -2.74 0.55
C VAL A 412 5.15 -2.18 1.87
N ASN A 413 3.88 -2.45 2.19
CA ASN A 413 3.21 -1.92 3.39
C ASN A 413 3.31 -2.82 4.64
N ARG A 414 4.25 -3.77 4.66
CA ARG A 414 4.43 -4.69 5.79
C ARG A 414 5.28 -4.05 6.90
N GLU A 415 4.81 -4.08 8.14
CA GLU A 415 5.61 -3.69 9.32
C GLU A 415 6.34 -4.92 9.92
N PRO A 416 7.64 -4.81 10.26
CA PRO A 416 8.57 -3.72 9.96
C PRO A 416 8.93 -3.67 8.46
N TYR A 417 9.13 -2.44 7.92
CA TYR A 417 9.39 -2.20 6.50
C TYR A 417 10.53 -3.05 5.95
N ASP A 418 10.22 -3.87 4.95
CA ASP A 418 11.24 -4.65 4.25
C ASP A 418 12.01 -3.75 3.27
N LYS A 419 13.04 -3.08 3.79
CA LYS A 419 13.96 -2.23 3.01
C LYS A 419 14.56 -2.98 1.81
N GLN A 420 14.68 -4.30 1.88
CA GLN A 420 15.20 -5.11 0.77
C GLN A 420 14.20 -5.21 -0.37
N VAL A 421 12.91 -5.36 -0.08
CA VAL A 421 11.86 -5.34 -1.11
C VAL A 421 11.77 -3.97 -1.74
N LEU A 422 11.75 -2.90 -0.93
CA LEU A 422 11.63 -1.54 -1.44
C LEU A 422 12.79 -1.19 -2.38
N SER A 423 14.04 -1.40 -1.96
CA SER A 423 15.22 -1.15 -2.80
C SER A 423 15.23 -1.97 -4.08
N LYS A 424 14.80 -3.24 -4.02
CA LYS A 424 14.71 -4.10 -5.20
C LYS A 424 13.68 -3.61 -6.21
N VAL A 425 12.53 -3.12 -5.74
CA VAL A 425 11.47 -2.58 -6.59
C VAL A 425 11.89 -1.23 -7.18
N THR A 426 12.46 -0.34 -6.37
CA THR A 426 12.99 0.96 -6.81
C THR A 426 14.07 0.81 -7.87
N ASN A 427 14.97 -0.18 -7.74
CA ASN A 427 16.03 -0.46 -8.72
C ASN A 427 15.51 -1.12 -10.01
N SER A 428 14.27 -1.61 -10.03
CA SER A 428 13.66 -2.21 -11.22
C SER A 428 12.95 -1.15 -12.05
N MET A 429 13.70 -0.46 -12.90
CA MET A 429 13.19 0.63 -13.76
C MET A 429 11.94 0.24 -14.55
N LYS A 430 11.91 -0.99 -15.08
CA LYS A 430 10.77 -1.51 -15.84
C LYS A 430 9.51 -1.60 -14.98
N THR A 431 9.64 -2.15 -13.77
CA THR A 431 8.53 -2.27 -12.80
C THR A 431 8.01 -0.89 -12.36
N VAL A 432 8.91 0.04 -12.01
CA VAL A 432 8.54 1.40 -11.62
C VAL A 432 7.83 2.13 -12.77
N THR A 433 8.36 2.02 -13.99
CA THR A 433 7.72 2.60 -15.19
C THR A 433 6.31 2.06 -15.39
N THR A 434 6.11 0.74 -15.26
CA THR A 434 4.79 0.12 -15.36
C THR A 434 3.84 0.59 -14.25
N LEU A 435 4.31 0.70 -13.00
CA LEU A 435 3.50 1.24 -11.91
C LEU A 435 3.05 2.68 -12.20
N ILE A 436 3.95 3.55 -12.63
CA ILE A 436 3.63 4.93 -12.97
C ILE A 436 2.67 5.00 -14.16
N GLN A 437 2.83 4.16 -15.18
CA GLN A 437 1.86 4.09 -16.29
C GLN A 437 0.47 3.67 -15.82
N MET A 438 0.37 2.78 -14.81
CA MET A 438 -0.90 2.37 -14.20
C MET A 438 -1.61 3.52 -13.48
N LEU A 439 -0.87 4.55 -13.00
CA LEU A 439 -1.48 5.77 -12.43
C LEU A 439 -2.27 6.56 -13.48
N GLY A 440 -1.83 6.52 -14.73
CA GLY A 440 -2.48 7.21 -15.85
C GLY A 440 -3.67 6.48 -16.47
N TRP A 441 -4.07 5.32 -15.95
CA TRP A 441 -5.20 4.56 -16.49
C TRP A 441 -6.54 5.22 -16.11
N THR A 442 -7.41 5.42 -17.10
CA THR A 442 -8.69 6.13 -16.93
C THR A 442 -9.92 5.23 -16.89
N ASN A 443 -9.77 3.92 -17.16
CA ASN A 443 -10.89 2.97 -17.18
C ASN A 443 -11.38 2.64 -15.76
N GLN A 444 -12.69 2.68 -15.54
CA GLN A 444 -13.30 2.39 -14.23
C GLN A 444 -13.02 0.96 -13.73
N GLU A 445 -12.94 -0.02 -14.64
CA GLU A 445 -12.62 -1.41 -14.31
C GLU A 445 -11.22 -1.58 -13.71
N ASP A 446 -10.31 -0.63 -14.01
CA ASP A 446 -8.92 -0.64 -13.57
C ASP A 446 -8.71 0.17 -12.28
N ASN A 447 -9.75 0.79 -11.71
CA ASN A 447 -9.61 1.69 -10.56
C ASN A 447 -8.96 1.02 -9.35
N GLN A 448 -9.23 -0.26 -9.10
CA GLN A 448 -8.54 -0.99 -8.02
C GLN A 448 -7.05 -1.16 -8.29
N ILE A 449 -6.65 -1.38 -9.55
CA ILE A 449 -5.25 -1.48 -9.95
C ILE A 449 -4.58 -0.11 -9.79
N ARG A 450 -5.23 0.93 -10.31
CA ARG A 450 -4.79 2.32 -10.22
C ARG A 450 -4.59 2.73 -8.75
N LEU A 451 -5.57 2.49 -7.88
CA LEU A 451 -5.51 2.84 -6.45
C LEU A 451 -4.33 2.19 -5.74
N LEU A 452 -4.16 0.87 -5.91
CA LEU A 452 -3.05 0.15 -5.29
C LEU A 452 -1.69 0.59 -5.87
N ALA A 453 -1.61 0.87 -7.18
CA ALA A 453 -0.40 1.37 -7.82
C ALA A 453 0.01 2.75 -7.29
N VAL A 454 -0.95 3.66 -7.07
CA VAL A 454 -0.68 4.98 -6.47
C VAL A 454 -0.13 4.83 -5.05
N LYS A 455 -0.76 3.99 -4.21
CA LYS A 455 -0.28 3.75 -2.84
C LYS A 455 1.17 3.23 -2.81
N ILE A 456 1.49 2.28 -3.69
CA ILE A 456 2.88 1.77 -3.83
C ILE A 456 3.81 2.90 -4.30
N THR A 457 3.40 3.67 -5.30
CA THR A 457 4.22 4.75 -5.87
C THR A 457 4.49 5.85 -4.85
N ALA A 458 3.51 6.19 -4.01
CA ALA A 458 3.68 7.13 -2.91
C ALA A 458 4.73 6.64 -1.90
N GLU A 459 4.78 5.34 -1.57
CA GLU A 459 5.82 4.77 -0.70
C GLU A 459 7.21 4.74 -1.38
N LEU A 460 7.26 4.44 -2.68
CA LEU A 460 8.50 4.46 -3.45
C LEU A 460 9.05 5.87 -3.69
N ALA A 461 8.19 6.90 -3.70
CA ALA A 461 8.52 8.29 -4.03
C ALA A 461 9.76 8.85 -3.32
N ARG A 462 10.09 8.34 -2.12
CA ARG A 462 11.27 8.78 -1.35
C ARG A 462 12.60 8.50 -2.04
N GLY A 463 12.64 7.55 -2.98
CA GLY A 463 13.85 7.15 -3.70
C GLY A 463 13.70 7.18 -5.22
N LEU A 464 12.67 7.83 -5.75
CA LEU A 464 12.39 7.88 -7.19
C LEU A 464 12.87 9.18 -7.82
N GLN A 465 13.51 9.05 -8.99
CA GLN A 465 13.86 10.18 -9.87
C GLN A 465 12.97 10.15 -11.11
N ILE A 466 11.93 10.98 -11.12
CA ILE A 466 10.87 10.97 -12.14
C ILE A 466 11.41 11.34 -13.52
N VAL A 467 12.46 12.14 -13.59
CA VAL A 467 13.11 12.56 -14.84
C VAL A 467 13.51 11.38 -15.74
N THR A 468 13.75 10.21 -15.15
CA THR A 468 14.12 9.00 -15.88
C THR A 468 12.93 8.32 -16.57
N ILE A 469 11.69 8.68 -16.23
CA ILE A 469 10.45 8.02 -16.67
C ILE A 469 9.61 9.00 -17.50
N PRO A 470 9.62 8.89 -18.85
CA PRO A 470 8.82 9.76 -19.70
C PRO A 470 7.32 9.67 -19.39
N GLY A 471 6.64 10.82 -19.34
CA GLY A 471 5.20 10.90 -19.10
C GLY A 471 4.75 10.68 -17.65
N ALA A 472 5.69 10.42 -16.73
CA ALA A 472 5.37 10.16 -15.34
C ALA A 472 4.63 11.30 -14.64
N MET A 473 5.02 12.55 -14.91
CA MET A 473 4.35 13.72 -14.34
C MET A 473 2.91 13.86 -14.85
N ASN A 474 2.64 13.48 -16.10
CA ASN A 474 1.28 13.46 -16.66
C ASN A 474 0.42 12.39 -15.97
N SER A 475 0.99 11.21 -15.69
CA SER A 475 0.30 10.15 -14.95
C SER A 475 -0.03 10.58 -13.52
N ILE A 476 0.88 11.27 -12.83
CA ILE A 476 0.63 11.82 -11.49
C ILE A 476 -0.41 12.95 -11.55
N SER A 477 -0.31 13.85 -12.53
CA SER A 477 -1.28 14.93 -12.76
C SER A 477 -2.69 14.39 -12.99
N SER A 478 -2.84 13.24 -13.67
CA SER A 478 -4.16 12.62 -13.91
C SER A 478 -4.88 12.15 -12.65
N LEU A 479 -4.17 11.99 -11.52
CA LEU A 479 -4.76 11.64 -10.23
C LEU A 479 -5.50 12.82 -9.60
N LEU A 480 -5.13 14.03 -10.00
CA LEU A 480 -5.72 15.28 -9.54
C LEU A 480 -6.97 15.65 -10.36
N ASP A 481 -7.28 14.94 -11.45
CA ASP A 481 -8.42 15.27 -12.30
C ASP A 481 -9.77 14.94 -11.62
N ASN A 482 -10.69 15.91 -11.68
CA ASN A 482 -12.02 15.91 -11.08
C ASN A 482 -13.01 14.83 -11.63
N GLN A 483 -12.58 13.89 -12.48
CA GLN A 483 -13.47 12.90 -13.10
C GLN A 483 -13.82 11.70 -12.20
N ASN A 484 -13.17 11.53 -11.04
CA ASN A 484 -13.37 10.36 -10.18
C ASN A 484 -14.56 10.48 -9.18
N LYS A 485 -15.49 11.41 -9.43
CA LYS A 485 -16.61 11.81 -8.54
C LYS A 485 -17.64 10.70 -8.21
N GLN A 486 -17.65 9.55 -8.90
CA GLN A 486 -18.66 8.50 -8.70
C GLN A 486 -18.30 7.43 -7.65
N GLN A 487 -17.05 7.33 -7.21
CA GLN A 487 -16.61 6.19 -6.37
C GLN A 487 -17.00 6.28 -4.89
N ILE A 488 -17.25 7.49 -4.37
CA ILE A 488 -17.61 7.69 -2.96
C ILE A 488 -19.05 7.22 -2.69
N GLN A 489 -19.93 7.30 -3.70
CA GLN A 489 -21.35 6.92 -3.54
C GLN A 489 -21.57 5.40 -3.48
N GLU A 490 -20.75 4.59 -4.17
CA GLU A 490 -20.91 3.11 -4.18
C GLU A 490 -20.32 2.42 -2.95
N LEU A 491 -19.33 3.04 -2.29
CA LEU A 491 -18.75 2.49 -1.04
C LEU A 491 -19.66 2.69 0.18
N ILE A 492 -20.55 3.69 0.14
CA ILE A 492 -21.45 4.02 1.26
C ILE A 492 -22.70 3.12 1.28
N ILE A 493 -23.12 2.55 0.14
CA ILE A 493 -24.35 1.72 0.07
C ILE A 493 -24.18 0.31 0.69
N GLN A 494 -22.96 -0.13 1.04
CA GLN A 494 -22.73 -1.41 1.72
C GLN A 494 -22.66 -1.32 3.26
N LYS A 495 -23.19 -0.25 3.86
CA LYS A 495 -23.27 -0.13 5.31
C LYS A 495 -24.72 -0.18 5.78
N ASP A 496 -25.28 -1.39 5.85
CA ASP A 496 -26.29 -1.69 6.88
C ASP A 496 -26.44 -3.19 7.13
N SER A 497 -26.88 -3.53 8.34
CA SER A 497 -27.11 -4.86 8.95
C SER A 497 -25.95 -5.48 9.75
N GLY A 498 -25.60 -4.82 10.86
CA GLY A 498 -24.89 -5.44 12.00
C GLY A 498 -25.83 -5.66 13.17
N GLY A 499 -26.61 -6.75 13.16
CA GLY A 499 -27.39 -7.20 14.31
C GLY A 499 -26.61 -8.21 15.14
N GLU A 500 -26.28 -7.85 16.39
CA GLU A 500 -25.69 -8.76 17.37
C GLU A 500 -26.75 -9.71 17.95
N GLU A 501 -26.49 -11.02 17.87
CA GLU A 501 -27.15 -12.02 18.71
C GLU A 501 -26.13 -12.94 19.40
N ASN A 502 -26.25 -13.01 20.72
CA ASN A 502 -25.37 -13.72 21.64
C ASN A 502 -25.66 -15.24 21.69
N CYS A 503 -24.63 -16.07 21.44
CA CYS A 503 -24.65 -17.49 21.82
C CYS A 503 -23.25 -17.95 22.27
N TRP A 504 -23.16 -18.61 23.43
CA TRP A 504 -21.89 -19.03 24.05
C TRP A 504 -21.17 -20.15 23.29
N ILE A 505 -21.89 -21.00 22.55
CA ILE A 505 -21.32 -22.02 21.64
C ILE A 505 -20.66 -21.34 20.42
N LEU A 506 -21.16 -20.15 20.04
CA LEU A 506 -20.54 -19.34 19.00
C LEU A 506 -19.20 -18.78 19.46
N LYS A 507 -18.99 -18.42 20.73
CA LYS A 507 -17.69 -17.90 21.21
C LYS A 507 -16.55 -18.93 21.07
N LEU A 508 -16.82 -20.21 21.29
CA LEU A 508 -15.84 -21.29 21.15
C LEU A 508 -15.54 -21.63 19.66
N TRP A 509 -16.57 -21.62 18.81
CA TRP A 509 -16.41 -21.77 17.36
C TRP A 509 -15.78 -20.53 16.71
N HIS A 510 -16.07 -19.34 17.27
CA HIS A 510 -15.50 -18.05 16.88
C HIS A 510 -14.04 -17.95 17.32
N GLN A 511 -13.62 -18.51 18.46
CA GLN A 511 -12.21 -18.62 18.83
C GLN A 511 -11.42 -19.55 17.89
N MET A 512 -11.99 -20.68 17.49
CA MET A 512 -11.38 -21.57 16.49
C MET A 512 -11.37 -20.96 15.08
N THR A 513 -12.41 -20.22 14.68
CA THR A 513 -12.41 -19.49 13.40
C THR A 513 -11.55 -18.23 13.43
N LYS A 514 -11.38 -17.52 14.55
CA LYS A 514 -10.52 -16.31 14.64
C LYS A 514 -9.04 -16.64 14.56
N LYS A 515 -8.63 -17.82 15.07
CA LYS A 515 -7.29 -18.36 14.85
C LYS A 515 -7.06 -18.78 13.39
N TRP A 516 -8.14 -18.97 12.61
CA TRP A 516 -8.09 -19.52 11.25
C TRP A 516 -8.89 -18.78 10.14
N SER A 517 -9.33 -17.55 10.36
CA SER A 517 -10.16 -16.78 9.43
C SER A 517 -9.30 -16.08 8.38
N ILE A 518 -9.92 -15.80 7.23
CA ILE A 518 -9.37 -14.90 6.21
C ILE A 518 -9.45 -13.49 6.84
N LEU A 519 -8.37 -12.70 6.76
CA LEU A 519 -8.46 -11.30 7.19
C LEU A 519 -9.59 -10.63 6.40
N GLU A 520 -10.46 -9.89 7.08
CA GLU A 520 -11.52 -9.10 6.44
C GLU A 520 -10.93 -8.15 5.40
N GLU A 521 -11.67 -7.91 4.31
CA GLU A 521 -11.23 -7.00 3.26
C GLU A 521 -10.90 -5.62 3.84
N GLU A 522 -9.80 -5.03 3.37
CA GLU A 522 -9.38 -3.71 3.78
C GLU A 522 -10.48 -2.71 3.38
N GLN A 523 -11.13 -2.11 4.38
CA GLN A 523 -12.11 -1.05 4.14
C GLN A 523 -11.33 0.20 3.73
N TRP A 524 -11.57 0.66 2.50
CA TRP A 524 -10.95 1.89 1.99
C TRP A 524 -11.43 3.07 2.84
N THR A 525 -10.48 3.89 3.30
CA THR A 525 -10.74 5.03 4.17
C THR A 525 -11.03 6.29 3.36
N GLU A 526 -11.55 7.34 3.99
CA GLU A 526 -11.76 8.65 3.34
C GLU A 526 -10.47 9.24 2.73
N THR A 527 -9.29 8.78 3.18
CA THR A 527 -7.96 9.13 2.63
C THR A 527 -7.61 8.44 1.31
N ASP A 528 -8.40 7.46 0.85
CA ASP A 528 -8.14 6.66 -0.36
C ASP A 528 -8.74 7.29 -1.63
N VAL A 529 -8.85 8.61 -1.64
CA VAL A 529 -9.31 9.42 -2.77
C VAL A 529 -8.11 9.78 -3.66
N PHE A 530 -8.26 9.65 -4.98
CA PHE A 530 -7.14 9.84 -5.93
C PHE A 530 -6.43 11.20 -5.78
N PRO A 531 -7.14 12.34 -5.67
CA PRO A 531 -6.52 13.63 -5.37
C PRO A 531 -5.63 13.63 -4.12
N VAL A 532 -6.09 13.03 -3.01
CA VAL A 532 -5.33 12.93 -1.75
C VAL A 532 -4.02 12.16 -1.99
N LEU A 533 -4.12 10.98 -2.61
CA LEU A 533 -2.95 10.15 -2.89
C LEU A 533 -1.99 10.78 -3.91
N GLY A 534 -2.53 11.52 -4.89
CA GLY A 534 -1.76 12.31 -5.85
C GLY A 534 -0.92 13.39 -5.16
N LEU A 535 -1.55 14.17 -4.26
CA LEU A 535 -0.87 15.20 -3.47
C LEU A 535 0.18 14.61 -2.52
N VAL A 536 -0.11 13.49 -1.84
CA VAL A 536 0.89 12.78 -0.99
C VAL A 536 2.09 12.33 -1.83
N THR A 537 1.85 11.83 -3.03
CA THR A 537 2.92 11.40 -3.94
C THR A 537 3.78 12.60 -4.34
N LEU A 538 3.16 13.72 -4.72
CA LEU A 538 3.87 14.96 -5.07
C LEU A 538 4.66 15.54 -3.89
N GLU A 539 4.07 15.57 -2.69
CA GLU A 539 4.74 16.05 -1.47
C GLU A 539 6.02 15.25 -1.21
N ARG A 540 5.93 13.92 -1.28
CA ARG A 540 7.08 13.03 -1.06
C ARG A 540 8.13 13.22 -2.15
N LEU A 541 7.75 13.25 -3.42
CA LEU A 541 8.67 13.47 -4.53
C LEU A 541 9.44 14.79 -4.40
N ALA A 542 8.75 15.87 -4.02
CA ALA A 542 9.35 17.19 -3.82
C ALA A 542 10.20 17.29 -2.54
N THR A 543 9.96 16.42 -1.55
CA THR A 543 10.68 16.42 -0.28
C THR A 543 12.07 15.79 -0.40
N TYR A 544 12.20 14.70 -1.17
CA TYR A 544 13.43 13.90 -1.17
C TYR A 544 14.40 14.19 -2.33
N ASP A 545 13.96 14.78 -3.44
CA ASP A 545 14.86 15.10 -4.57
C ASP A 545 14.49 16.44 -5.25
N ILE A 546 15.47 17.34 -5.35
CA ILE A 546 15.32 18.65 -6.01
C ILE A 546 15.13 18.52 -7.53
N VAL A 547 15.61 17.43 -8.15
CA VAL A 547 15.42 17.15 -9.58
C VAL A 547 13.95 16.89 -9.90
N ASN A 548 13.22 16.23 -9.01
CA ASN A 548 11.78 16.04 -9.16
C ASN A 548 11.04 17.38 -9.13
N CYS A 549 11.50 18.34 -8.32
CA CYS A 549 10.92 19.68 -8.27
C CYS A 549 11.15 20.45 -9.58
N MET A 550 12.29 20.23 -10.26
CA MET A 550 12.49 20.77 -11.61
C MET A 550 11.47 20.21 -12.59
N GLU A 551 11.19 18.91 -12.55
CA GLU A 551 10.15 18.30 -13.39
C GLU A 551 8.74 18.83 -13.07
N ILE A 552 8.42 19.01 -11.79
CA ILE A 552 7.17 19.66 -11.36
C ILE A 552 7.08 21.07 -11.95
N SER A 553 8.17 21.84 -11.93
CA SER A 553 8.22 23.20 -12.49
C SER A 553 8.03 23.25 -14.00
N ARG A 554 8.37 22.17 -14.73
CA ARG A 554 8.22 22.08 -16.19
C ARG A 554 6.79 21.73 -16.60
N SER A 555 6.00 21.12 -15.71
CA SER A 555 4.62 20.75 -15.97
C SER A 555 3.71 21.99 -15.97
N MET A 556 3.06 22.27 -17.11
CA MET A 556 2.21 23.47 -17.26
C MET A 556 0.98 23.48 -16.34
N ASP A 557 0.26 22.37 -16.23
CA ASP A 557 -1.06 22.37 -15.56
C ASP A 557 -1.03 21.90 -14.10
N LEU A 558 0.16 21.60 -13.56
CA LEU A 558 0.25 20.94 -12.26
C LEU A 558 0.07 21.93 -11.10
N ILE A 559 0.69 23.10 -11.18
CA ILE A 559 0.54 24.16 -10.17
C ILE A 559 -0.92 24.61 -10.08
N PRO A 560 -1.61 24.96 -11.20
CA PRO A 560 -3.02 25.32 -11.15
C PRO A 560 -3.94 24.25 -10.55
N LYS A 561 -3.71 22.97 -10.88
CA LYS A 561 -4.46 21.85 -10.27
C LYS A 561 -4.22 21.74 -8.76
N ILE A 562 -2.99 21.96 -8.29
CA ILE A 562 -2.71 21.97 -6.85
C ILE A 562 -3.41 23.17 -6.19
N THR A 563 -3.37 24.35 -6.82
CA THR A 563 -4.05 25.56 -6.33
C THR A 563 -5.56 25.40 -6.26
N GLU A 564 -6.18 24.65 -7.18
CA GLU A 564 -7.62 24.36 -7.12
C GLU A 564 -8.04 23.72 -5.79
N PHE A 565 -7.21 22.82 -5.23
CA PHE A 565 -7.45 22.17 -3.94
C PHE A 565 -7.19 23.05 -2.71
N THR A 566 -6.68 24.27 -2.89
CA THR A 566 -6.53 25.25 -1.81
C THR A 566 -7.81 26.04 -1.53
N SER A 567 -8.84 25.93 -2.39
CA SER A 567 -10.07 26.69 -2.21
C SER A 567 -10.95 26.12 -1.09
N ASN A 568 -11.45 27.02 -0.24
CA ASN A 568 -12.47 26.71 0.77
C ASN A 568 -13.87 26.54 0.16
N ASN A 569 -14.06 26.82 -1.13
CA ASN A 569 -15.35 26.67 -1.80
C ASN A 569 -15.69 25.19 -2.08
N SER A 570 -16.55 24.61 -1.22
CA SER A 570 -16.97 23.21 -1.28
C SER A 570 -17.79 22.84 -2.53
N GLU A 571 -18.42 23.83 -3.19
CA GLU A 571 -19.23 23.59 -4.40
C GLU A 571 -18.37 23.20 -5.61
N ARG A 572 -17.10 23.66 -5.66
CA ARG A 572 -16.18 23.32 -6.74
C ARG A 572 -15.65 21.88 -6.66
N ILE A 573 -15.42 21.39 -5.44
CA ILE A 573 -14.67 20.14 -5.20
C ILE A 573 -15.60 18.92 -5.02
N CYS A 574 -16.86 19.10 -4.57
CA CYS A 574 -17.85 18.02 -4.37
C CYS A 574 -17.35 16.87 -3.46
N VAL A 575 -16.66 17.17 -2.36
CA VAL A 575 -16.18 16.17 -1.38
C VAL A 575 -16.68 16.53 0.03
N ASN A 576 -16.73 15.57 0.94
CA ASN A 576 -17.07 15.83 2.34
C ASN A 576 -16.13 16.87 2.99
N GLU A 577 -16.61 17.57 4.02
CA GLU A 577 -15.85 18.62 4.70
C GLU A 577 -14.49 18.10 5.25
N THR A 578 -14.44 16.85 5.71
CA THR A 578 -13.21 16.24 6.25
C THR A 578 -12.14 16.06 5.18
N SER A 579 -12.48 15.50 4.01
CA SER A 579 -11.51 15.30 2.94
C SER A 579 -11.14 16.63 2.27
N GLN A 580 -12.06 17.61 2.24
CA GLN A 580 -11.72 18.95 1.77
C GLN A 580 -10.61 19.56 2.64
N LYS A 581 -10.70 19.47 3.97
CA LYS A 581 -9.63 19.91 4.88
C LYS A 581 -8.31 19.18 4.63
N ILE A 582 -8.36 17.86 4.38
CA ILE A 582 -7.17 17.06 4.05
C ILE A 582 -6.54 17.53 2.73
N LEU A 583 -7.35 17.84 1.70
CA LEU A 583 -6.87 18.33 0.41
C LEU A 583 -6.23 19.72 0.53
N ILE A 584 -6.82 20.63 1.30
CA ILE A 584 -6.25 21.96 1.54
C ILE A 584 -4.92 21.83 2.29
N ASP A 585 -4.85 21.04 3.37
CA ASP A 585 -3.60 20.81 4.12
C ASP A 585 -2.49 20.22 3.25
N LEU A 586 -2.79 19.19 2.46
CA LEU A 586 -1.81 18.55 1.58
C LEU A 586 -1.37 19.47 0.42
N SER A 587 -2.29 20.19 -0.22
CA SER A 587 -1.95 21.11 -1.32
C SER A 587 -1.06 22.24 -0.83
N LEU A 588 -1.36 22.84 0.33
CA LEU A 588 -0.50 23.85 0.95
C LEU A 588 0.86 23.28 1.37
N LYS A 589 0.95 22.02 1.85
CA LYS A 589 2.24 21.38 2.13
C LYS A 589 3.10 21.22 0.89
N VAL A 590 2.50 20.82 -0.23
CA VAL A 590 3.19 20.73 -1.54
C VAL A 590 3.67 22.11 -1.98
N LEU A 591 2.79 23.12 -2.00
CA LEU A 591 3.13 24.49 -2.40
C LEU A 591 4.22 25.09 -1.51
N ARG A 592 4.12 24.92 -0.18
CA ARG A 592 5.16 25.31 0.77
C ARG A 592 6.49 24.68 0.38
N ARG A 593 6.51 23.37 0.11
CA ARG A 593 7.75 22.65 -0.22
C ARG A 593 8.37 23.19 -1.50
N LEU A 594 7.57 23.39 -2.54
CA LEU A 594 8.03 23.93 -3.84
C LEU A 594 8.57 25.37 -3.70
N ALA A 595 7.86 26.23 -2.97
CA ALA A 595 8.29 27.62 -2.75
C ALA A 595 9.56 27.74 -1.88
N SER A 596 9.85 26.72 -1.06
CA SER A 596 11.04 26.68 -0.18
C SER A 596 12.34 26.36 -0.91
N ILE A 597 12.30 26.00 -2.19
CA ILE A 597 13.47 25.55 -2.93
C ILE A 597 14.41 26.74 -3.19
N GLY A 598 15.69 26.55 -2.95
CA GLY A 598 16.74 27.53 -3.26
C GLY A 598 17.23 27.44 -4.70
N GLY A 599 18.11 28.36 -5.11
CA GLY A 599 18.66 28.35 -6.47
C GLY A 599 17.70 28.85 -7.55
N GLU A 600 18.16 28.76 -8.80
CA GLU A 600 17.44 29.21 -10.01
C GLU A 600 16.08 28.52 -10.17
N THR A 601 16.03 27.21 -9.93
CA THR A 601 14.77 26.44 -9.93
C THR A 601 13.77 26.98 -8.92
N GLY A 602 14.24 27.37 -7.74
CA GLY A 602 13.41 27.97 -6.70
C GLY A 602 12.83 29.32 -7.09
N ILE A 603 13.63 30.16 -7.74
CA ILE A 603 13.19 31.46 -8.28
C ILE A 603 12.08 31.23 -9.31
N THR A 604 12.32 30.34 -10.27
CA THR A 604 11.34 29.98 -11.31
C THR A 604 10.04 29.43 -10.70
N LEU A 605 10.15 28.54 -9.71
CA LEU A 605 8.99 27.93 -9.04
C LEU A 605 8.17 28.96 -8.27
N ARG A 606 8.80 29.83 -7.48
CA ARG A 606 8.08 30.89 -6.75
C ARG A 606 7.30 31.79 -7.71
N HIS A 607 7.94 32.21 -8.79
CA HIS A 607 7.30 33.01 -9.83
C HIS A 607 6.09 32.30 -10.45
N LYS A 608 6.25 31.05 -10.90
CA LYS A 608 5.14 30.26 -11.47
C LYS A 608 4.00 29.97 -10.49
N ILE A 609 4.32 29.73 -9.21
CA ILE A 609 3.31 29.54 -8.17
C ILE A 609 2.52 30.83 -7.98
N SER A 610 3.20 31.99 -7.98
CA SER A 610 2.53 33.28 -7.83
C SER A 610 1.77 33.76 -9.06
N GLU A 611 2.10 33.28 -10.25
CA GLU A 611 1.36 33.59 -11.48
C GLU A 611 -0.05 32.99 -11.48
N ASP A 612 -0.34 32.00 -10.62
CA ASP A 612 -1.70 31.47 -10.50
C ASP A 612 -2.66 32.52 -9.89
N PRO A 613 -3.69 32.97 -10.64
CA PRO A 613 -4.52 34.10 -10.24
C PRO A 613 -5.42 33.81 -9.04
N PHE A 614 -5.64 32.54 -8.68
CA PHE A 614 -6.52 32.18 -7.57
C PHE A 614 -5.75 31.93 -6.28
N LEU A 615 -4.43 31.71 -6.33
CA LEU A 615 -3.64 31.33 -5.17
C LEU A 615 -3.73 32.35 -4.03
N LEU A 616 -3.39 33.62 -4.30
CA LEU A 616 -3.36 34.63 -3.23
C LEU A 616 -4.75 34.90 -2.64
N GLY A 617 -5.80 34.81 -3.46
CA GLY A 617 -7.19 34.88 -3.00
C GLY A 617 -7.55 33.72 -2.05
N ASN A 618 -7.20 32.49 -2.42
CA ASN A 618 -7.43 31.32 -1.56
C ASN A 618 -6.63 31.41 -0.24
N LEU A 619 -5.37 31.87 -0.29
CA LEU A 619 -4.57 32.07 0.91
C LEU A 619 -5.15 33.15 1.83
N ALA A 620 -5.67 34.24 1.27
CA ALA A 620 -6.35 35.28 2.04
C ALA A 620 -7.61 34.73 2.75
N GLU A 621 -8.43 33.95 2.05
CA GLU A 621 -9.64 33.32 2.60
C GLU A 621 -9.30 32.37 3.76
N ILE A 622 -8.21 31.60 3.67
CA ILE A 622 -7.76 30.70 4.76
C ILE A 622 -7.27 31.49 5.98
N LEU A 623 -6.65 32.66 5.79
CA LEU A 623 -6.21 33.51 6.90
C LEU A 623 -7.38 34.16 7.63
N GLU A 624 -8.39 34.60 6.88
CA GLU A 624 -9.59 35.26 7.40
C GLU A 624 -10.58 34.27 8.04
N ASP A 625 -10.62 33.02 7.56
CA ASP A 625 -11.57 32.02 8.04
C ASP A 625 -11.31 31.61 9.51
N SER A 626 -12.26 31.98 10.37
CA SER A 626 -12.27 31.59 11.80
C SER A 626 -12.31 30.07 12.04
N LYS A 627 -12.81 29.27 11.09
CA LYS A 627 -12.87 27.81 11.20
C LYS A 627 -11.57 27.12 10.83
N SER A 628 -10.64 27.84 10.21
CA SER A 628 -9.34 27.32 9.80
C SER A 628 -8.43 27.08 11.01
N SER A 629 -7.79 25.91 11.04
CA SER A 629 -6.91 25.53 12.15
C SER A 629 -5.71 26.47 12.24
N GLN A 630 -5.15 26.63 13.44
CA GLN A 630 -3.96 27.46 13.65
C GLN A 630 -2.77 26.95 12.83
N GLU A 631 -2.59 25.63 12.73
CA GLU A 631 -1.55 25.03 11.90
C GLU A 631 -1.73 25.35 10.40
N LEU A 632 -2.97 25.41 9.91
CA LEU A 632 -3.26 25.76 8.52
C LEU A 632 -2.93 27.23 8.25
N ARG A 633 -3.35 28.13 9.14
CA ARG A 633 -3.00 29.57 9.04
C ARG A 633 -1.50 29.80 9.11
N LYS A 634 -0.79 29.09 10.00
CA LYS A 634 0.67 29.10 10.08
C LYS A 634 1.34 28.65 8.80
N LEU A 635 0.83 27.58 8.19
CA LEU A 635 1.29 27.06 6.91
C LEU A 635 1.10 28.09 5.80
N THR A 636 -0.05 28.77 5.77
CA THR A 636 -0.34 29.86 4.83
C THR A 636 0.61 31.03 4.98
N ILE A 637 0.86 31.52 6.21
CA ILE A 637 1.83 32.59 6.46
C ILE A 637 3.23 32.17 5.99
N ASP A 638 3.63 30.92 6.24
CA ASP A 638 4.93 30.40 5.81
C ASP A 638 5.07 30.33 4.28
N ILE A 639 3.97 30.06 3.55
CA ILE A 639 3.93 30.17 2.09
C ILE A 639 4.08 31.63 1.65
N LEU A 640 3.36 32.56 2.28
CA LEU A 640 3.45 33.99 1.95
C LEU A 640 4.87 34.54 2.15
N ILE A 641 5.57 34.16 3.24
CA ILE A 641 6.98 34.52 3.45
C ILE A 641 7.85 34.07 2.26
N LYS A 642 7.61 32.86 1.76
CA LYS A 642 8.41 32.28 0.67
C LYS A 642 8.09 32.94 -0.65
N LEU A 643 6.82 33.16 -0.96
CA LEU A 643 6.39 33.83 -2.18
C LEU A 643 6.85 35.29 -2.22
N ALA A 644 6.82 36.00 -1.08
CA ALA A 644 7.31 37.38 -0.95
C ALA A 644 8.83 37.54 -1.15
N MET A 645 9.58 36.45 -1.35
CA MET A 645 10.97 36.54 -1.79
C MET A 645 11.09 36.96 -3.27
N ASP A 646 10.03 36.79 -4.07
CA ASP A 646 9.94 37.34 -5.42
C ASP A 646 9.43 38.78 -5.37
N GLU A 647 10.11 39.70 -6.08
CA GLU A 647 9.85 41.14 -5.98
C GLU A 647 8.51 41.56 -6.61
N THR A 648 8.01 40.81 -7.60
CA THR A 648 6.71 41.08 -8.22
C THR A 648 5.60 40.61 -7.28
N THR A 649 5.70 39.37 -6.80
CA THR A 649 4.75 38.79 -5.87
C THR A 649 4.71 39.53 -4.54
N LYS A 650 5.86 40.01 -4.03
CA LYS A 650 5.94 40.80 -2.78
C LYS A 650 5.05 42.04 -2.84
N ARG A 651 5.06 42.77 -3.96
CA ARG A 651 4.22 43.96 -4.17
C ARG A 651 2.74 43.59 -4.28
N GLU A 652 2.43 42.51 -4.97
CA GLU A 652 1.07 42.00 -5.08
C GLU A 652 0.50 41.59 -3.71
N ILE A 653 1.22 40.78 -2.94
CA ILE A 653 0.81 40.39 -1.58
C ILE A 653 0.59 41.63 -0.70
N GLY A 654 1.49 42.61 -0.77
CA GLY A 654 1.36 43.85 0.01
C GLY A 654 0.20 44.76 -0.41
N SER A 655 -0.34 44.57 -1.62
CA SER A 655 -1.54 45.28 -2.09
C SER A 655 -2.86 44.61 -1.66
N ILE A 656 -2.81 43.36 -1.19
CA ILE A 656 -4.00 42.62 -0.72
C ILE A 656 -4.25 42.98 0.75
N GLN A 657 -5.17 43.92 0.96
CA GLN A 657 -5.50 44.48 2.27
C GLN A 657 -5.80 43.41 3.34
N VAL A 658 -6.60 42.39 3.00
CA VAL A 658 -6.96 41.31 3.94
C VAL A 658 -5.72 40.59 4.47
N ILE A 659 -4.76 40.26 3.60
CA ILE A 659 -3.52 39.58 4.02
C ILE A 659 -2.73 40.49 4.96
N VAL A 660 -2.53 41.75 4.60
CA VAL A 660 -1.78 42.71 5.40
C VAL A 660 -2.42 42.88 6.78
N GLN A 661 -3.74 43.07 6.85
CA GLN A 661 -4.47 43.22 8.11
C GLN A 661 -4.38 41.98 9.00
N MET A 662 -4.55 40.78 8.42
CA MET A 662 -4.46 39.52 9.19
C MET A 662 -3.04 39.29 9.71
N LEU A 663 -2.01 39.65 8.94
CA LEU A 663 -0.62 39.57 9.39
C LEU A 663 -0.31 40.58 10.51
N MET A 664 -0.81 41.82 10.38
CA MET A 664 -0.66 42.85 11.42
C MET A 664 -1.30 42.41 12.72
N PHE A 665 -2.56 41.95 12.66
CA PHE A 665 -3.29 41.44 13.81
C PHE A 665 -2.58 40.24 14.46
N ALA A 666 -2.15 39.26 13.65
CA ALA A 666 -1.45 38.08 14.16
C ALA A 666 -0.08 38.41 14.78
N PHE A 667 0.59 39.47 14.32
CA PHE A 667 1.87 39.90 14.88
C PHE A 667 1.72 40.70 16.18
N THR A 668 0.65 41.48 16.34
CA THR A 668 0.42 42.31 17.54
C THR A 668 -0.55 41.71 18.55
N ALA A 669 -1.09 40.51 18.30
CA ALA A 669 -1.94 39.81 19.26
C ALA A 669 -1.16 39.58 20.58
N GLN A 670 -1.61 40.22 21.66
CA GLN A 670 -1.03 40.04 22.99
C GLN A 670 -1.53 38.71 23.58
N ASP A 671 -0.59 37.86 24.02
CA ASP A 671 -0.90 36.66 24.81
C ASP A 671 -1.28 37.10 26.23
N ASP A 672 -2.52 37.55 26.43
CA ASP A 672 -3.03 38.12 27.70
C ASP A 672 -3.16 37.10 28.86
N LEU A 673 -2.56 35.91 28.75
CA LEU A 673 -2.50 34.94 29.86
C LEU A 673 -1.04 34.55 30.20
N PRO A 674 -0.49 35.04 31.32
CA PRO A 674 0.78 34.57 31.83
C PRO A 674 0.60 33.17 32.43
N GLY A 675 1.06 32.13 31.72
CA GLY A 675 1.15 30.78 32.28
C GLY A 675 0.75 29.62 31.37
N ALA A 676 0.17 29.88 30.20
CA ALA A 676 0.09 28.87 29.14
C ALA A 676 1.37 28.94 28.30
N TYR A 677 1.97 27.79 27.97
CA TYR A 677 2.86 27.66 26.82
C TYR A 677 2.02 27.98 25.56
N SER A 678 1.66 29.25 25.34
CA SER A 678 0.97 29.71 24.14
C SER A 678 1.96 29.66 22.98
N ASP A 679 1.46 29.22 21.83
CA ASP A 679 2.23 28.98 20.62
C ASP A 679 2.69 30.30 19.99
N CYS A 680 3.76 30.90 20.55
CA CYS A 680 4.46 32.09 20.01
C CYS A 680 4.93 31.93 18.55
N SER A 681 4.79 30.73 17.98
CA SER A 681 5.10 30.46 16.58
C SER A 681 4.25 31.27 15.61
N MET A 682 2.99 31.58 15.93
CA MET A 682 2.12 32.36 15.03
C MET A 682 2.59 33.81 14.92
N THR A 683 2.77 34.48 16.05
CA THR A 683 3.29 35.86 16.14
C THR A 683 4.64 35.99 15.43
N MET A 684 5.56 35.06 15.70
CA MET A 684 6.87 35.02 15.04
C MET A 684 6.75 34.91 13.52
N LYS A 685 5.90 34.01 13.02
CA LYS A 685 5.69 33.82 11.57
C LYS A 685 5.04 35.04 10.92
N ALA A 686 4.04 35.63 11.57
CA ALA A 686 3.37 36.83 11.07
C ALA A 686 4.35 38.01 10.94
N GLY A 687 5.17 38.24 11.98
CA GLY A 687 6.20 39.27 11.92
C GLY A 687 7.28 38.98 10.87
N GLN A 688 7.67 37.71 10.66
CA GLN A 688 8.60 37.32 9.58
C GLN A 688 8.01 37.64 8.20
N ALA A 689 6.71 37.41 8.01
CA ALA A 689 6.01 37.78 6.77
C ALA A 689 6.02 39.29 6.56
N LEU A 690 5.67 40.08 7.58
CA LEU A 690 5.72 41.54 7.52
C LEU A 690 7.15 42.07 7.28
N SER A 691 8.15 41.45 7.91
CA SER A 691 9.56 41.78 7.67
C SER A 691 9.94 41.56 6.21
N MET A 692 9.46 40.47 5.60
CA MET A 692 9.71 40.17 4.18
C MET A 692 8.96 41.12 3.24
N LEU A 693 7.69 41.43 3.55
CA LEU A 693 6.86 42.32 2.73
C LEU A 693 7.35 43.77 2.73
N THR A 694 7.92 44.22 3.85
CA THR A 694 8.49 45.58 3.99
C THR A 694 9.91 45.69 3.44
N LEU A 695 10.60 44.56 3.21
CA LEU A 695 12.00 44.54 2.83
C LEU A 695 12.23 45.13 1.42
N GLU A 696 12.88 46.30 1.37
CA GLU A 696 13.19 47.06 0.14
C GLU A 696 11.96 47.45 -0.71
N SER A 697 10.75 47.44 -0.11
CA SER A 697 9.47 47.75 -0.77
C SER A 697 8.80 48.99 -0.16
N ALA A 698 8.95 50.14 -0.82
CA ALA A 698 8.39 51.39 -0.34
C ALA A 698 6.86 51.44 -0.43
N ASP A 699 6.29 50.87 -1.50
CA ASP A 699 4.84 50.81 -1.71
C ASP A 699 4.16 50.01 -0.59
N ASN A 700 4.72 48.85 -0.25
CA ASN A 700 4.18 48.02 0.84
C ASN A 700 4.32 48.70 2.20
N CYS A 701 5.46 49.36 2.47
CA CYS A 701 5.62 50.10 3.72
C CYS A 701 4.59 51.23 3.82
N SER A 702 4.36 51.98 2.73
CA SER A 702 3.35 53.05 2.66
C SER A 702 1.94 52.50 2.87
N ALA A 703 1.61 51.35 2.26
CA ALA A 703 0.32 50.68 2.44
C ALA A 703 0.11 50.27 3.90
N ILE A 704 1.09 49.60 4.53
CA ILE A 704 1.04 49.17 5.93
C ILE A 704 0.86 50.36 6.88
N MET A 705 1.54 51.48 6.63
CA MET A 705 1.41 52.70 7.45
C MET A 705 0.05 53.39 7.30
N LYS A 706 -0.63 53.21 6.17
CA LYS A 706 -1.95 53.79 5.89
C LYS A 706 -3.12 52.93 6.36
N GLU A 707 -2.87 51.67 6.71
CA GLU A 707 -3.92 50.77 7.19
C GLU A 707 -4.55 51.30 8.50
N PRO A 708 -5.88 51.17 8.68
CA PRO A 708 -6.61 51.69 9.83
C PRO A 708 -6.37 50.88 11.12
N ALA A 709 -5.35 50.03 11.17
CA ALA A 709 -4.91 49.36 12.40
C ALA A 709 -4.23 50.39 13.33
N HIS A 710 -5.06 51.24 13.93
CA HIS A 710 -4.65 52.33 14.80
C HIS A 710 -3.87 51.72 15.97
N ARG A 711 -2.55 51.95 15.99
CA ARG A 711 -1.53 51.48 16.97
C ARG A 711 -0.60 50.37 16.50
N PHE A 712 -0.69 49.84 15.28
CA PHE A 712 0.26 48.80 14.83
C PHE A 712 1.73 49.20 15.06
N PHE A 713 2.14 50.38 14.59
CA PHE A 713 3.51 50.89 14.80
C PHE A 713 3.88 50.94 16.28
N LYS A 714 2.95 51.43 17.12
CA LYS A 714 3.12 51.54 18.56
C LYS A 714 3.26 50.19 19.25
N ASP A 715 2.43 49.23 18.86
CA ASP A 715 2.42 47.89 19.44
C ASP A 715 3.72 47.16 19.08
N VAL A 716 4.20 47.27 17.84
CA VAL A 716 5.51 46.71 17.43
C VAL A 716 6.66 47.38 18.16
N ALA A 717 6.63 48.69 18.39
CA ALA A 717 7.66 49.38 19.18
C ALA A 717 7.72 48.85 20.63
N ARG A 718 6.57 48.65 21.27
CA ARG A 718 6.51 48.08 22.63
C ARG A 718 7.04 46.64 22.72
N MET A 719 6.93 45.85 21.64
CA MET A 719 7.51 44.50 21.60
C MET A 719 9.04 44.50 21.78
N LEU A 720 9.74 45.61 21.51
CA LEU A 720 11.18 45.73 21.73
C LEU A 720 11.58 45.79 23.21
N VAL A 721 10.64 46.18 24.08
CA VAL A 721 10.91 46.42 25.52
C VAL A 721 10.39 45.27 26.38
N HIS A 722 9.25 44.67 26.01
CA HIS A 722 8.55 43.73 26.88
C HIS A 722 8.87 42.26 26.63
N ASP A 723 9.33 41.86 25.43
CA ASP A 723 9.57 40.46 25.12
C ASP A 723 10.75 40.27 24.15
N ASN A 724 11.85 39.74 24.69
CA ASN A 724 13.08 39.52 23.93
C ASN A 724 12.91 38.52 22.77
N ARG A 725 11.85 37.70 22.77
CA ARG A 725 11.61 36.70 21.72
C ARG A 725 11.29 37.32 20.37
N TYR A 726 10.73 38.53 20.33
CA TYR A 726 10.28 39.16 19.09
C TYR A 726 11.16 40.31 18.61
N ILE A 727 12.18 40.69 19.38
CA ILE A 727 13.05 41.85 19.12
C ILE A 727 13.53 41.87 17.68
N HIS A 728 14.10 40.76 17.18
CA HIS A 728 14.66 40.74 15.82
C HIS A 728 13.63 41.04 14.74
N VAL A 729 12.41 40.52 14.90
CA VAL A 729 11.37 40.65 13.89
C VAL A 729 10.71 42.02 13.98
N ALA A 730 10.41 42.48 15.19
CA ALA A 730 9.90 43.83 15.44
C ALA A 730 10.88 44.91 14.95
N ALA A 731 12.16 44.75 15.26
CA ALA A 731 13.19 45.70 14.85
C ALA A 731 13.37 45.75 13.32
N ASN A 732 13.29 44.61 12.62
CA ASN A 732 13.34 44.59 11.15
C ASN A 732 12.13 45.29 10.52
N VAL A 733 10.91 45.03 11.02
CA VAL A 733 9.70 45.72 10.52
C VAL A 733 9.84 47.23 10.74
N LEU A 734 10.17 47.67 11.95
CA LEU A 734 10.33 49.09 12.26
C LEU A 734 11.46 49.74 11.45
N GLN A 735 12.59 49.04 11.28
CA GLN A 735 13.70 49.51 10.45
C GLN A 735 13.23 49.77 9.01
N ASN A 736 12.53 48.82 8.41
CA ASN A 736 12.06 48.94 7.03
C ASN A 736 11.00 50.06 6.89
N LEU A 737 10.04 50.13 7.81
CA LEU A 737 9.03 51.20 7.83
C LEU A 737 9.68 52.59 7.98
N CYS A 738 10.63 52.76 8.90
CA CYS A 738 11.35 54.03 9.08
C CYS A 738 12.21 54.41 7.87
N LYS A 739 12.78 53.41 7.18
CA LYS A 739 13.60 53.61 5.99
C LYS A 739 12.77 54.11 4.80
N HIS A 740 11.57 53.55 4.61
CA HIS A 740 10.81 53.68 3.38
C HIS A 740 9.51 54.52 3.48
N SER A 741 8.95 54.74 4.67
CA SER A 741 7.65 55.43 4.86
C SER A 741 7.77 56.69 5.71
N ARG A 742 8.69 57.57 5.31
CA ARG A 742 9.02 58.78 6.07
C ARG A 742 7.93 59.83 6.07
N VAL A 743 7.21 59.92 4.98
CA VAL A 743 6.16 60.92 4.79
C VAL A 743 4.93 60.55 5.62
N GLU A 744 4.74 59.25 5.86
CA GLU A 744 3.63 58.67 6.61
C GLU A 744 3.87 58.59 8.11
N LEU A 745 5.11 58.78 8.60
CA LEU A 745 5.40 58.80 10.03
C LEU A 745 4.78 60.04 10.69
N GLY A 746 3.88 59.82 11.64
CA GLY A 746 3.29 60.89 12.43
C GLY A 746 4.12 61.27 13.66
N ASP A 747 3.81 62.40 14.28
CA ASP A 747 4.47 62.83 15.53
C ASP A 747 4.33 61.79 16.65
N SER A 748 3.18 61.10 16.73
CA SER A 748 2.95 60.03 17.70
C SER A 748 3.91 58.85 17.52
N ASP A 749 4.30 58.52 16.28
CA ASP A 749 5.21 57.41 16.00
C ASP A 749 6.64 57.77 16.40
N LEU A 750 7.04 59.02 16.15
CA LEU A 750 8.35 59.56 16.57
C LEU A 750 8.49 59.61 18.09
N VAL A 751 7.40 59.91 18.82
CA VAL A 751 7.38 59.87 20.28
C VAL A 751 7.60 58.45 20.80
N GLU A 752 6.95 57.45 20.19
CA GLU A 752 7.14 56.04 20.58
C GLU A 752 8.54 55.51 20.24
N LEU A 753 9.09 55.85 19.06
CA LEU A 753 10.49 55.52 18.75
C LEU A 753 11.45 56.13 19.77
N SER A 754 11.17 57.36 20.21
CA SER A 754 11.99 58.05 21.21
C SER A 754 11.91 57.39 22.59
N SER A 755 10.78 56.77 22.94
CA SER A 755 10.61 56.09 24.23
C SER A 755 11.36 54.76 24.29
N VAL A 756 11.42 54.02 23.19
CA VAL A 756 12.11 52.71 23.11
C VAL A 756 13.60 52.81 22.76
N LEU A 757 14.06 53.97 22.26
CA LEU A 757 15.44 54.16 21.83
C LEU A 757 16.51 53.83 22.90
N PRO A 758 16.38 54.22 24.18
CA PRO A 758 17.39 53.89 25.19
C PRO A 758 17.60 52.37 25.36
N GLU A 759 16.51 51.60 25.24
CA GLU A 759 16.54 50.13 25.30
C GLU A 759 17.22 49.56 24.07
N VAL A 760 16.86 50.04 22.87
CA VAL A 760 17.52 49.63 21.61
C VAL A 760 19.03 49.90 21.65
N LEU A 761 19.44 51.09 22.10
CA LEU A 761 20.85 51.43 22.25
C LEU A 761 21.55 50.54 23.29
N GLY A 762 20.87 50.22 24.39
CA GLY A 762 21.35 49.25 25.38
C GLY A 762 21.61 47.88 24.76
N GLN A 763 20.63 47.33 24.05
CA GLN A 763 20.72 46.04 23.39
C GLN A 763 21.82 46.00 22.31
N VAL A 764 22.04 47.10 21.56
CA VAL A 764 23.15 47.21 20.59
C VAL A 764 24.50 46.99 21.27
N MET A 765 24.68 47.46 22.51
CA MET A 765 25.95 47.30 23.23
C MET A 765 26.28 45.83 23.49
N ASP A 766 25.27 45.01 23.76
CA ASP A 766 25.42 43.61 24.14
C ASP A 766 25.29 42.65 22.94
N ALA A 767 24.69 43.09 21.83
CA ALA A 767 24.44 42.27 20.65
C ALA A 767 25.70 41.96 19.81
N GLU A 768 25.66 40.81 19.13
CA GLU A 768 26.63 40.37 18.13
C GLU A 768 25.95 39.74 16.90
N GLY A 769 26.70 39.56 15.81
CA GLY A 769 26.23 38.85 14.61
C GLY A 769 24.94 39.42 14.02
N LYS A 770 23.94 38.56 13.79
CA LYS A 770 22.68 38.93 13.14
C LYS A 770 21.84 39.90 13.97
N GLU A 771 21.85 39.74 15.29
CA GLU A 771 21.14 40.63 16.21
C GLU A 771 21.70 42.05 16.13
N LEU A 772 23.03 42.17 16.10
CA LEU A 772 23.70 43.45 15.95
C LEU A 772 23.38 44.12 14.61
N GLU A 773 23.36 43.38 13.51
CA GLU A 773 22.98 43.91 12.19
C GLU A 773 21.58 44.55 12.21
N VAL A 774 20.61 43.86 12.81
CA VAL A 774 19.22 44.34 12.86
C VAL A 774 19.08 45.54 13.79
N LEU A 775 19.64 45.47 14.99
CA LEU A 775 19.52 46.54 16.00
C LEU A 775 20.27 47.82 15.59
N VAL A 776 21.49 47.70 15.04
CA VAL A 776 22.21 48.85 14.45
C VAL A 776 21.45 49.40 13.26
N GLY A 777 20.86 48.52 12.44
CA GLY A 777 19.99 48.90 11.34
C GLY A 777 18.81 49.77 11.79
N LEU A 778 18.09 49.37 12.84
CA LEU A 778 16.99 50.14 13.43
C LEU A 778 17.50 51.46 14.04
N SER A 779 18.54 51.40 14.88
CA SER A 779 19.18 52.57 15.50
C SER A 779 19.57 53.61 14.44
N SER A 780 20.10 53.17 13.30
CA SER A 780 20.49 54.03 12.19
C SER A 780 19.28 54.74 11.61
N GLN A 781 18.16 54.05 11.42
CA GLN A 781 16.95 54.68 10.91
C GLN A 781 16.34 55.64 11.95
N ILE A 782 16.36 55.31 13.25
CA ILE A 782 15.91 56.21 14.33
C ILE A 782 16.76 57.48 14.35
N CYS A 783 18.10 57.36 14.24
CA CYS A 783 19.01 58.50 14.12
C CYS A 783 18.63 59.43 12.94
N ARG A 784 18.20 58.84 11.81
CA ARG A 784 17.80 59.56 10.60
C ARG A 784 16.42 60.20 10.67
N VAL A 785 15.46 59.66 11.43
CA VAL A 785 14.07 60.18 11.52
C VAL A 785 13.82 61.03 12.78
N SER A 786 14.55 60.77 13.87
CA SER A 786 14.43 61.50 15.15
C SER A 786 15.81 61.91 15.70
N PRO A 787 16.54 62.80 14.99
CA PRO A 787 17.91 63.18 15.32
C PRO A 787 18.08 63.81 16.73
N LYS A 788 17.09 64.61 17.16
CA LYS A 788 17.09 65.27 18.48
C LYS A 788 16.91 64.29 19.62
N SER A 789 16.00 63.32 19.49
CA SER A 789 15.83 62.28 20.50
C SER A 789 17.05 61.37 20.57
N PHE A 790 17.67 61.11 19.42
CA PHE A 790 18.88 60.29 19.34
C PHE A 790 20.08 60.90 20.05
N SER A 791 20.38 62.16 19.78
CA SER A 791 21.43 62.90 20.50
C SER A 791 21.19 62.91 22.01
N LYS A 792 19.96 63.25 22.44
CA LYS A 792 19.59 63.25 23.86
C LYS A 792 19.78 61.88 24.53
N ALA A 793 19.42 60.79 23.86
CA ALA A 793 19.56 59.44 24.39
C ALA A 793 21.03 59.00 24.55
N LEU A 794 21.93 59.44 23.67
CA LEU A 794 23.37 59.17 23.78
C LEU A 794 24.07 60.01 24.86
N GLU A 795 23.63 61.27 25.02
CA GLU A 795 24.13 62.18 26.05
C GLU A 795 23.70 61.73 27.45
N GLN A 796 22.50 61.16 27.58
CA GLN A 796 21.99 60.57 28.81
C GLN A 796 22.80 59.32 29.19
N GLY A 797 23.78 59.50 30.08
CA GLY A 797 24.57 58.43 30.69
C GLY A 797 26.03 58.31 30.20
N GLN A 798 26.58 59.32 29.52
CA GLN A 798 27.96 59.32 28.99
C GLN A 798 28.30 58.09 28.09
N LYS A 799 27.31 57.57 27.36
CA LYS A 799 27.45 56.34 26.55
C LYS A 799 27.96 56.61 25.13
N GLU A 800 28.06 57.88 24.72
CA GLU A 800 28.44 58.32 23.37
C GLU A 800 29.77 57.69 22.88
N ALA A 801 30.84 57.80 23.69
CA ALA A 801 32.15 57.23 23.34
C ALA A 801 32.10 55.71 23.23
N ARG A 802 31.46 55.04 24.20
CA ARG A 802 31.33 53.58 24.23
C ARG A 802 30.54 53.04 23.04
N PHE A 803 29.50 53.76 22.61
CA PHE A 803 28.70 53.41 21.44
C PHE A 803 29.51 53.52 20.14
N VAL A 804 30.26 54.62 19.97
CA VAL A 804 31.17 54.81 18.84
C VAL A 804 32.24 53.71 18.79
N GLU A 805 32.86 53.39 19.92
CA GLU A 805 33.81 52.27 20.02
C GLU A 805 33.16 50.92 19.66
N LYS A 806 31.94 50.64 20.15
CA LYS A 806 31.20 49.42 19.80
C LYS A 806 31.00 49.29 18.30
N LEU A 807 30.59 50.36 17.60
CA LEU A 807 30.40 50.36 16.15
C LEU A 807 31.70 50.07 15.40
N ILE A 808 32.80 50.74 15.77
CA ILE A 808 34.11 50.54 15.12
C ILE A 808 34.64 49.13 15.39
N ASN A 809 34.55 48.65 16.63
CA ASN A 809 34.97 47.30 17.00
C ASN A 809 34.16 46.25 16.23
N ALA A 810 32.84 46.45 16.10
CA ALA A 810 31.99 45.59 15.29
C ALA A 810 32.37 45.62 13.80
N LEU A 811 32.71 46.79 13.24
CA LEU A 811 33.16 46.90 11.84
C LEU A 811 34.49 46.15 11.64
N ASN A 812 35.44 46.32 12.56
CA ASN A 812 36.73 45.64 12.56
C ASN A 812 36.60 44.12 12.74
N ALA A 813 35.68 43.66 13.59
CA ALA A 813 35.40 42.23 13.77
C ALA A 813 34.81 41.60 12.48
N ASN A 814 34.15 42.40 11.64
CA ASN A 814 33.47 41.96 10.42
C ASN A 814 34.22 42.34 9.13
N MET A 815 35.55 42.52 9.18
CA MET A 815 36.35 42.85 8.00
C MET A 815 36.24 41.82 6.87
N LYS A 816 36.05 40.55 7.22
CA LYS A 816 35.67 39.53 6.26
C LYS A 816 34.15 39.46 6.20
N PRO A 817 33.52 39.70 5.02
CA PRO A 817 32.07 39.66 4.90
C PRO A 817 31.52 38.28 5.27
N ASN A 818 30.50 38.28 6.13
CA ASN A 818 29.87 37.08 6.62
C ASN A 818 28.57 36.79 5.83
N PRO A 819 28.42 35.61 5.20
CA PRO A 819 27.23 35.30 4.42
C PRO A 819 25.94 35.16 5.26
N GLN A 820 26.02 34.94 6.58
CA GLN A 820 24.83 34.84 7.45
C GLN A 820 24.18 36.20 7.75
N PHE A 821 24.96 37.28 7.74
CA PHE A 821 24.50 38.65 7.99
C PHE A 821 25.26 39.63 7.08
N PRO A 822 25.04 39.54 5.75
CA PRO A 822 25.82 40.24 4.75
C PRO A 822 25.69 41.77 4.84
N GLY A 823 24.65 42.30 5.48
CA GLY A 823 24.42 43.73 5.63
C GLY A 823 25.11 44.38 6.83
N ILE A 824 25.79 43.62 7.71
CA ILE A 824 26.34 44.16 8.97
C ILE A 824 27.28 45.35 8.76
N ARG A 825 28.17 45.28 7.76
CA ARG A 825 29.07 46.40 7.43
C ARG A 825 28.28 47.59 6.91
N SER A 826 27.30 47.34 6.04
CA SER A 826 26.44 48.38 5.47
C SER A 826 25.68 49.15 6.54
N VAL A 827 25.04 48.46 7.50
CA VAL A 827 24.26 49.12 8.57
C VAL A 827 25.15 49.89 9.55
N ILE A 828 26.36 49.40 9.84
CA ILE A 828 27.32 50.11 10.70
C ILE A 828 27.80 51.39 10.02
N VAL A 829 28.20 51.30 8.74
CA VAL A 829 28.61 52.48 7.97
C VAL A 829 27.45 53.47 7.83
N GLU A 830 26.23 52.98 7.62
CA GLU A 830 25.02 53.81 7.56
C GLU A 830 24.78 54.55 8.90
N GLN A 831 24.94 53.87 10.03
CA GLN A 831 24.85 54.48 11.37
C GLN A 831 25.92 55.58 11.56
N CYS A 832 27.16 55.32 11.15
CA CYS A 832 28.24 56.31 11.22
C CYS A 832 27.94 57.55 10.37
N ILE A 833 27.42 57.36 9.15
CA ILE A 833 27.03 58.46 8.26
C ILE A 833 25.99 59.35 8.94
N TYR A 834 24.89 58.79 9.45
CA TYR A 834 23.83 59.61 10.06
C TYR A 834 24.28 60.29 11.35
N MET A 835 25.18 59.69 12.13
CA MET A 835 25.80 60.37 13.27
C MET A 835 26.65 61.56 12.81
N MET A 836 27.45 61.42 11.76
CA MET A 836 28.25 62.53 11.21
C MET A 836 27.38 63.63 10.58
N GLU A 837 26.24 63.28 9.98
CA GLU A 837 25.27 64.25 9.46
C GLU A 837 24.50 64.95 10.58
N LEU A 838 24.31 64.30 11.73
CA LEU A 838 23.70 64.88 12.92
C LEU A 838 24.57 65.96 13.55
N SER A 839 25.88 65.72 13.68
CA SER A 839 26.83 66.68 14.26
C SER A 839 28.26 66.43 13.78
N SER A 840 28.95 67.51 13.41
CA SER A 840 30.37 67.49 13.02
C SER A 840 31.30 66.96 14.12
N ARG A 841 30.86 67.01 15.39
CA ARG A 841 31.59 66.41 16.53
C ARG A 841 31.80 64.91 16.32
N TYR A 842 30.86 64.19 15.73
CA TYR A 842 31.04 62.75 15.50
C TYR A 842 32.12 62.46 14.46
N ALA A 843 32.31 63.33 13.46
CA ALA A 843 33.39 63.17 12.48
C ALA A 843 34.78 63.26 13.13
N THR A 844 34.96 64.13 14.13
CA THR A 844 36.21 64.19 14.90
C THR A 844 36.39 62.98 15.83
N TYR A 845 35.31 62.53 16.51
CA TYR A 845 35.36 61.32 17.32
C TYR A 845 35.73 60.07 16.51
N PHE A 846 35.06 59.84 15.38
CA PHE A 846 35.36 58.69 14.51
C PHE A 846 36.77 58.74 13.94
N ARG A 847 37.31 59.94 13.66
CA ARG A 847 38.70 60.12 13.23
C ARG A 847 39.69 59.72 14.34
N ASN A 848 39.44 60.15 15.57
CA ASN A 848 40.28 59.83 16.72
C ASN A 848 40.28 58.32 17.07
N HIS A 849 39.26 57.58 16.65
CA HIS A 849 39.12 56.13 16.85
C HIS A 849 39.36 55.33 15.55
N GLU A 850 40.11 55.88 14.60
CA GLU A 850 40.60 55.17 13.40
C GLU A 850 39.52 54.63 12.43
N LEU A 851 38.32 55.24 12.37
CA LEU A 851 37.28 54.83 11.42
C LEU A 851 37.77 54.91 9.96
N MET A 852 38.61 55.89 9.62
CA MET A 852 39.16 56.03 8.26
C MET A 852 39.92 54.79 7.81
N GLU A 853 40.77 54.24 8.66
CA GLU A 853 41.53 53.03 8.38
C GLU A 853 40.62 51.81 8.26
N ALA A 854 39.58 51.73 9.10
CA ALA A 854 38.56 50.70 8.99
C ALA A 854 37.81 50.78 7.64
N LEU A 855 37.39 51.96 7.20
CA LEU A 855 36.70 52.18 5.92
C LEU A 855 37.58 51.81 4.71
N ILE A 856 38.87 52.14 4.75
CA ILE A 856 39.83 51.75 3.69
C ILE A 856 39.96 50.22 3.63
N ARG A 857 39.97 49.52 4.77
CA ARG A 857 40.00 48.05 4.80
C ARG A 857 38.71 47.43 4.25
N VAL A 858 37.55 48.01 4.55
CA VAL A 858 36.25 47.57 4.02
C VAL A 858 36.23 47.71 2.49
N GLU A 859 36.68 48.84 1.96
CA GLU A 859 36.78 49.08 0.51
C GLU A 859 37.71 48.08 -0.20
N LYS A 860 38.81 47.68 0.45
CA LYS A 860 39.76 46.68 -0.06
C LYS A 860 39.26 45.23 0.01
N THR A 861 38.12 44.98 0.66
CA THR A 861 37.56 43.64 0.87
C THR A 861 36.11 43.52 0.37
N PRO A 862 35.83 43.83 -0.91
CA PRO A 862 34.48 43.77 -1.44
C PRO A 862 33.98 42.32 -1.57
N SER A 863 32.69 42.10 -1.31
CA SER A 863 32.05 40.82 -1.59
C SER A 863 30.75 41.00 -2.37
N ARG A 864 30.55 40.13 -3.36
CA ARG A 864 29.26 40.02 -4.07
C ARG A 864 28.12 39.65 -3.12
N ALA A 865 28.41 39.04 -1.98
CA ALA A 865 27.39 38.69 -1.01
C ALA A 865 26.68 39.94 -0.44
N GLU A 866 27.41 41.04 -0.27
CA GLU A 866 26.92 42.28 0.31
C GLU A 866 26.05 43.11 -0.64
N LYS A 867 25.96 42.67 -1.90
CA LYS A 867 24.95 43.18 -2.85
C LYS A 867 23.55 42.74 -2.43
N TYR A 868 23.41 41.64 -1.69
CA TYR A 868 22.11 41.04 -1.38
C TYR A 868 21.78 41.15 0.12
N ARG A 869 20.53 41.48 0.43
CA ARG A 869 19.96 41.48 1.78
C ARG A 869 19.49 40.10 2.23
N LEU A 870 19.11 39.24 1.29
CA LEU A 870 18.54 37.92 1.58
C LEU A 870 19.19 36.86 0.69
N PHE A 871 19.58 35.76 1.33
CA PHE A 871 20.06 34.54 0.68
C PHE A 871 19.11 33.38 0.96
N LEU A 872 18.95 32.52 -0.03
CA LEU A 872 18.37 31.19 0.14
C LEU A 872 19.36 30.16 -0.42
N GLY A 873 20.09 29.49 0.48
CA GLY A 873 21.26 28.70 0.10
C GLY A 873 22.39 29.60 -0.40
N ASN A 874 22.93 29.31 -1.58
CA ASN A 874 24.03 30.08 -2.18
C ASN A 874 23.55 31.18 -3.16
N THR A 875 22.24 31.45 -3.21
CA THR A 875 21.64 32.35 -4.18
C THR A 875 21.10 33.60 -3.48
N GLY A 876 21.54 34.77 -3.92
CA GLY A 876 21.03 36.06 -3.46
C GLY A 876 19.70 36.38 -4.15
N LEU A 877 18.70 36.81 -3.38
CA LEU A 877 17.33 37.02 -3.86
C LEU A 877 16.92 38.49 -3.91
N ILE A 878 17.27 39.26 -2.87
CA ILE A 878 16.88 40.68 -2.76
C ILE A 878 18.14 41.51 -2.70
N GLU A 879 18.30 42.43 -3.66
CA GLU A 879 19.46 43.32 -3.74
C GLU A 879 19.28 44.59 -2.88
N HIS A 880 20.38 45.12 -2.36
CA HIS A 880 20.41 46.44 -1.76
C HIS A 880 20.20 47.51 -2.83
N ARG A 881 19.33 48.50 -2.57
CA ARG A 881 19.20 49.68 -3.45
C ARG A 881 20.45 50.57 -3.44
N VAL A 882 21.22 50.56 -2.35
CA VAL A 882 22.44 51.37 -2.15
C VAL A 882 23.61 50.44 -1.87
N ASN A 883 24.66 50.54 -2.68
CA ASN A 883 25.85 49.69 -2.57
C ASN A 883 26.75 50.12 -1.41
N LEU A 884 27.40 49.16 -0.74
CA LEU A 884 28.34 49.43 0.35
C LEU A 884 29.48 50.39 -0.06
N SER A 885 29.98 50.29 -1.29
CA SER A 885 31.01 51.20 -1.81
C SER A 885 30.57 52.67 -1.75
N SER A 886 29.32 52.96 -2.12
CA SER A 886 28.77 54.32 -2.09
C SER A 886 28.60 54.84 -0.66
N LEU A 887 28.26 53.96 0.29
CA LEU A 887 28.22 54.30 1.71
C LEU A 887 29.63 54.61 2.24
N VAL A 888 30.63 53.80 1.89
CA VAL A 888 32.01 54.02 2.30
C VAL A 888 32.55 55.34 1.73
N GLU A 889 32.31 55.63 0.46
CA GLU A 889 32.68 56.91 -0.16
C GLU A 889 32.02 58.09 0.56
N ARG A 890 30.71 58.00 0.84
CA ARG A 890 29.98 59.05 1.57
C ARG A 890 30.54 59.26 2.97
N ALA A 891 30.84 58.19 3.71
CA ALA A 891 31.42 58.27 5.04
C ALA A 891 32.79 58.97 5.02
N LYS A 892 33.66 58.62 4.05
CA LYS A 892 34.96 59.28 3.87
C LYS A 892 34.82 60.76 3.53
N GLN A 893 33.88 61.12 2.65
CA GLN A 893 33.60 62.51 2.30
C GLN A 893 33.18 63.33 3.53
N LEU A 894 32.27 62.80 4.35
CA LEU A 894 31.85 63.47 5.59
C LEU A 894 33.03 63.67 6.54
N MET A 895 33.93 62.71 6.70
CA MET A 895 35.11 62.90 7.53
C MET A 895 36.11 63.91 6.96
N ALA A 896 36.19 64.06 5.64
CA ALA A 896 37.09 64.99 4.95
C ALA A 896 36.57 66.45 5.00
N VAL A 897 35.28 66.67 4.77
CA VAL A 897 34.66 68.01 4.80
C VAL A 897 34.76 68.67 6.18
N HIS A 898 34.64 67.88 7.23
CA HIS A 898 34.74 68.37 8.61
C HIS A 898 36.20 68.46 9.12
N SER A 899 37.20 68.33 8.24
CA SER A 899 38.62 68.62 8.55
C SER A 899 38.94 70.10 8.44
N THR A 900 38.22 70.83 7.59
CA THR A 900 38.51 72.25 7.27
C THR A 900 37.78 73.24 8.19
N GLN A 901 37.02 72.74 9.17
CA GLN A 901 36.39 73.52 10.23
C GLN A 901 37.00 73.11 11.57
N GLN A 902 38.19 73.61 11.89
CA GLN A 902 38.64 73.75 13.28
C GLN A 902 38.40 75.21 13.69
N PRO A 903 38.08 75.51 14.97
CA PRO A 903 38.13 76.90 15.46
C PRO A 903 39.54 77.48 15.34
#